data_AF-A0A4Q4UMD7-F1
#
_entry.id   AF-A0A4Q4UMD7-F1
#
_cell.length_a   1.000
_cell.length_b   1.000
_cell.length_c   1.000
_cell.angle_alpha   90.00
_cell.angle_beta   90.00
_cell.angle_gamma   90.00
#
_symmetry.space_group_name_H-M   'P 1'
#
loop_
_entity.id
_entity.type
_entity.pdbx_description
1 polymer ?
#
loop_
_entity_poly.entity_id
_entity_poly.type
_entity_poly.pdbx_seq_one_letter_code
_entity_poly.pdbx_strand_id
1 'polypeptide(L)'
;MSTGKSKGAWLPADHRVQHEWMKAQVEHVDKHPKKELIPVLKEFKDFIETNPRIYMYFTEMWDEVPLKKPYYKDPTGERKQIRDYRHMLDMLNHVFTKAPEWHDAAAGVGMVGVPMVSIFDYVMATPSGHAAFLDPDVNKMLKKVLNEWGKFLQSPESTHVLEHHNRGWFSEHARKDLMQVANGPLKTSHNFEDMYICDPKAKHYGYKSWDDFFTRELRDDARPVASPDDDNVVANACESKPYNVARSAKLRDKFWIKGQPYSVLDMLGHDLLAPQFDGATIYQAFLSALSYHRWHAPVSGKIAKAFVRDGTYFSEPLFEGLGDYNVHEIDKKGISIAQGYLTALATRAIIFIEADNPVIGLMAFIGVGMDEVSTCEITVREGQHVKKGDQLAASIGRMTSTTPAASADEIAKHGWMAVPVDANAILNGKPYIHKPEPRLVRDTPFPSDDPVVAKVQDYAKAHLIPQTYHHSMRVYYWGYAILQDQFPEYADTLSLSTWALTCLLHDIGTTQENLHGTLLSFEFFGGILALNLTREWGAPKVQAEAVAEAIIRHQDLGTEGNITLLGQVIQLATIYDNIGGNPALIDSATLVDVNKAWPRMGWSGCFAGTISEENGLKPWAHTTHLGEEAFQEGVKNNELMKPFDNWGLGVSKEERVVTKMVVVCLAIRNSILEFETKLPSETSNRADESGEGLPLSAPSYFKIGLFRESWTAINKRPHHCASLNQTSPIMPVSVSSAIVLLSAFKNGIPTPKIAAWYAENLDSGFVTPNNYQTADINCHKNAVPGEITVPVSAGGTVEFQWGPNAWPHPHGPIITYLADCNGDCSRKKIPRSIAPGDYVLRHGIIALHGANSMNGAHNYPQCFNVKITGSGTARPAGTPGTSLYKNTDPGIHFNPYTTITNYLIPGPALFKD
;
A
#
# COMPACT_ATOMS: atom_id res chain seq x y z
N MET A 1 35.46 -13.44 24.86
CA MET A 1 34.38 -13.50 23.86
C MET A 1 35.03 -13.38 22.48
N SER A 2 34.58 -14.15 21.49
CA SER A 2 35.22 -14.18 20.16
C SER A 2 34.89 -12.93 19.33
N THR A 3 35.90 -12.35 18.67
CA THR A 3 35.73 -11.28 17.69
C THR A 3 35.04 -11.81 16.44
N GLY A 4 33.73 -11.61 16.34
CA GLY A 4 32.93 -12.03 15.20
C GLY A 4 33.33 -11.29 13.93
N LYS A 5 33.83 -12.03 12.92
CA LYS A 5 33.91 -11.51 11.55
C LYS A 5 32.49 -11.18 11.06
N SER A 6 32.33 -10.09 10.31
CA SER A 6 31.04 -9.73 9.73
C SER A 6 30.53 -10.83 8.81
N LYS A 7 29.24 -11.16 8.94
CA LYS A 7 28.51 -11.96 7.95
C LYS A 7 28.05 -11.02 6.84
N GLY A 8 28.02 -11.49 5.59
CA GLY A 8 27.58 -10.67 4.45
C GLY A 8 28.56 -9.58 4.00
N ALA A 9 29.88 -9.78 4.15
CA ALA A 9 30.88 -8.83 3.65
C ALA A 9 30.78 -8.64 2.11
N TRP A 10 30.23 -7.49 1.70
CA TRP A 10 30.08 -7.03 0.31
C TRP A 10 31.18 -6.03 -0.07
N LEU A 11 31.35 -4.99 0.74
CA LEU A 11 32.43 -4.00 0.62
C LEU A 11 33.65 -4.37 1.49
N PRO A 12 34.88 -4.25 0.97
CA PRO A 12 36.07 -4.01 1.77
C PRO A 12 36.02 -2.63 2.43
N ALA A 13 36.85 -2.41 3.44
CA ALA A 13 36.91 -1.13 4.18
C ALA A 13 37.61 0.03 3.42
N ASP A 14 37.59 0.05 2.08
CA ASP A 14 38.49 0.90 1.27
C ASP A 14 37.84 1.59 0.04
N HIS A 15 37.27 2.77 0.27
CA HIS A 15 36.67 3.62 -0.77
C HIS A 15 37.67 4.25 -1.75
N ARG A 16 38.99 4.14 -1.53
CA ARG A 16 39.98 4.79 -2.42
C ARG A 16 39.77 4.37 -3.87
N VAL A 17 39.45 3.10 -4.07
CA VAL A 17 39.17 2.46 -5.35
C VAL A 17 37.90 2.98 -6.03
N GLN A 18 36.79 3.06 -5.29
CA GLN A 18 35.52 3.62 -5.78
C GLN A 18 35.71 5.08 -6.22
N HIS A 19 36.43 5.88 -5.41
CA HIS A 19 36.79 7.26 -5.76
C HIS A 19 37.69 7.36 -6.98
N GLU A 20 38.62 6.43 -7.19
CA GLU A 20 39.53 6.43 -8.34
C GLU A 20 38.79 6.13 -9.64
N TRP A 21 37.85 5.17 -9.63
CA TRP A 21 36.94 4.94 -10.76
C TRP A 21 36.05 6.17 -11.02
N MET A 22 35.41 6.71 -9.99
CA MET A 22 34.55 7.89 -10.10
C MET A 22 35.33 9.12 -10.64
N LYS A 23 36.56 9.34 -10.14
CA LYS A 23 37.46 10.39 -10.62
C LYS A 23 37.75 10.23 -12.11
N ALA A 24 37.96 9.01 -12.61
CA ALA A 24 38.19 8.76 -14.03
C ALA A 24 36.96 9.06 -14.90
N GLN A 25 35.74 8.75 -14.43
CA GLN A 25 34.51 9.11 -15.15
C GLN A 25 34.26 10.62 -15.16
N VAL A 26 34.40 11.29 -14.02
CA VAL A 26 34.30 12.76 -13.92
C VAL A 26 35.39 13.45 -14.76
N GLU A 27 36.62 12.95 -14.76
CA GLU A 27 37.68 13.45 -15.67
C GLU A 27 37.32 13.30 -17.14
N HIS A 28 36.59 12.25 -17.53
CA HIS A 28 36.12 12.12 -18.90
C HIS A 28 35.03 13.15 -19.20
N VAL A 29 34.01 13.27 -18.34
CA VAL A 29 32.88 14.19 -18.55
C VAL A 29 33.32 15.66 -18.54
N ASP A 30 34.21 16.05 -17.63
CA ASP A 30 34.74 17.43 -17.55
C ASP A 30 35.62 17.83 -18.76
N LYS A 31 36.32 16.86 -19.37
CA LYS A 31 37.31 17.14 -20.45
C LYS A 31 36.73 17.09 -21.86
N HIS A 32 35.52 16.58 -22.05
CA HIS A 32 34.89 16.45 -23.37
C HIS A 32 33.72 17.43 -23.54
N PRO A 33 33.40 17.88 -24.77
CA PRO A 33 32.20 18.67 -25.02
C PRO A 33 30.95 17.92 -24.56
N LYS A 34 30.03 18.62 -23.89
CA LYS A 34 28.75 18.04 -23.45
C LYS A 34 27.98 17.51 -24.65
N LYS A 35 27.58 16.24 -24.60
CA LYS A 35 26.68 15.61 -25.57
C LYS A 35 25.24 16.01 -25.23
N GLU A 36 24.34 15.97 -26.23
CA GLU A 36 22.90 16.03 -25.93
C GLU A 36 22.51 14.81 -25.07
N LEU A 37 21.58 15.02 -24.12
CA LEU A 37 21.03 13.95 -23.29
C LEU A 37 20.17 13.01 -24.15
N ILE A 38 20.36 11.69 -24.01
CA ILE A 38 19.44 10.72 -24.61
C ILE A 38 17.99 11.01 -24.17
N PRO A 39 16.96 10.68 -24.99
CA PRO A 39 15.59 11.17 -24.77
C PRO A 39 15.04 10.94 -23.37
N VAL A 40 15.31 9.79 -22.74
CA VAL A 40 14.85 9.48 -21.38
C VAL A 40 15.55 10.31 -20.29
N LEU A 41 16.80 10.74 -20.50
CA LEU A 41 17.51 11.62 -19.58
C LEU A 41 17.11 13.09 -19.77
N LYS A 42 16.72 13.48 -21.00
CA LYS A 42 16.06 14.77 -21.26
C LYS A 42 14.70 14.83 -20.55
N GLU A 43 13.90 13.77 -20.64
CA GLU A 43 12.65 13.64 -19.89
C GLU A 43 12.87 13.66 -18.37
N PHE A 44 13.90 12.97 -17.85
CA PHE A 44 14.25 13.02 -16.42
C PHE A 44 14.65 14.44 -15.98
N LYS A 45 15.45 15.15 -16.78
CA LYS A 45 15.81 16.56 -16.56
C LYS A 45 14.57 17.46 -16.53
N ASP A 46 13.64 17.26 -17.45
CA ASP A 46 12.43 18.06 -17.58
C ASP A 46 11.44 17.75 -16.43
N PHE A 47 11.35 16.50 -15.98
CA PHE A 47 10.63 16.10 -14.75
C PHE A 47 11.20 16.76 -13.48
N ILE A 48 12.54 16.83 -13.35
CA ILE A 48 13.20 17.55 -12.26
C ILE A 48 12.92 19.06 -12.35
N GLU A 49 13.05 19.68 -13.53
CA GLU A 49 12.90 21.13 -13.69
C GLU A 49 11.46 21.66 -13.66
N THR A 50 10.45 20.84 -13.98
CA THR A 50 9.04 21.26 -14.01
C THR A 50 8.26 20.98 -12.72
N ASN A 51 8.78 20.16 -11.81
CA ASN A 51 8.12 19.82 -10.55
C ASN A 51 8.87 20.42 -9.35
N PRO A 52 8.33 21.46 -8.68
CA PRO A 52 9.02 22.14 -7.58
C PRO A 52 9.45 21.24 -6.40
N ARG A 53 8.69 20.17 -6.09
CA ARG A 53 9.06 19.21 -5.04
C ARG A 53 10.33 18.46 -5.42
N ILE A 54 10.38 17.97 -6.66
CA ILE A 54 11.49 17.17 -7.17
C ILE A 54 12.70 18.07 -7.45
N TYR A 55 12.50 19.29 -7.96
CA TYR A 55 13.55 20.29 -8.12
C TYR A 55 14.29 20.58 -6.81
N MET A 56 13.52 20.76 -5.72
CA MET A 56 14.06 20.99 -4.38
C MET A 56 14.93 19.80 -3.94
N TYR A 57 14.37 18.58 -3.95
CA TYR A 57 15.12 17.38 -3.55
C TYR A 57 16.37 17.14 -4.40
N PHE A 58 16.28 17.25 -5.73
CA PHE A 58 17.41 17.07 -6.65
C PHE A 58 18.42 18.21 -6.66
N THR A 59 18.12 19.35 -6.02
CA THR A 59 19.11 20.39 -5.73
C THR A 59 19.77 20.11 -4.37
N GLU A 60 18.96 20.03 -3.32
CA GLU A 60 19.41 19.88 -1.93
C GLU A 60 20.22 18.61 -1.69
N MET A 61 19.87 17.48 -2.31
CA MET A 61 20.61 16.22 -2.11
C MET A 61 22.10 16.37 -2.41
N TRP A 62 22.48 17.19 -3.41
CA TRP A 62 23.88 17.44 -3.73
C TRP A 62 24.51 18.43 -2.77
N ASP A 63 23.78 19.45 -2.31
CA ASP A 63 24.25 20.44 -1.34
C ASP A 63 24.52 19.83 0.04
N GLU A 64 23.67 18.90 0.47
CA GLU A 64 23.80 18.14 1.73
C GLU A 64 25.07 17.27 1.80
N VAL A 65 25.65 16.86 0.67
CA VAL A 65 26.92 16.09 0.64
C VAL A 65 28.06 16.92 1.28
N PRO A 66 28.78 16.43 2.31
CA PRO A 66 29.66 17.29 3.11
C PRO A 66 30.93 17.73 2.36
N LEU A 67 31.29 19.01 2.47
CA LEU A 67 32.55 19.57 1.95
C LEU A 67 33.78 19.23 2.83
N LYS A 68 33.95 17.95 3.18
CA LYS A 68 35.10 17.40 3.94
C LYS A 68 35.56 16.05 3.39
N LYS A 69 36.76 15.58 3.75
CA LYS A 69 37.24 14.27 3.29
C LYS A 69 36.32 13.18 3.89
N PRO A 70 35.95 12.14 3.11
CA PRO A 70 36.49 11.80 1.79
C PRO A 70 35.81 12.47 0.57
N TYR A 71 34.66 13.12 0.74
CA TYR A 71 33.70 13.46 -0.33
C TYR A 71 34.17 14.53 -1.36
N TYR A 72 34.95 15.54 -0.96
CA TYR A 72 35.48 16.56 -1.88
C TYR A 72 36.77 16.09 -2.59
N LYS A 73 36.62 15.20 -3.59
CA LYS A 73 37.73 14.65 -4.38
C LYS A 73 37.42 14.62 -5.89
N ASP A 74 36.90 15.72 -6.42
CA ASP A 74 36.85 15.91 -7.87
C ASP A 74 38.28 15.92 -8.49
N PRO A 75 38.43 15.96 -9.83
CA PRO A 75 39.71 15.77 -10.48
C PRO A 75 40.83 16.73 -10.08
N THR A 76 40.50 17.97 -9.71
CA THR A 76 41.45 18.98 -9.21
C THR A 76 41.68 18.88 -7.70
N GLY A 77 40.82 18.17 -6.96
CA GLY A 77 40.92 17.97 -5.51
C GLY A 77 40.32 19.10 -4.67
N GLU A 78 39.47 19.93 -5.27
CA GLU A 78 38.95 21.16 -4.67
C GLU A 78 37.42 21.16 -4.49
N ARG A 79 36.68 20.24 -5.13
CA ARG A 79 35.21 20.22 -5.14
C ARG A 79 34.61 18.83 -4.89
N LYS A 80 33.28 18.77 -4.71
CA LYS A 80 32.48 17.54 -4.72
C LYS A 80 32.66 16.82 -6.07
N GLN A 81 32.77 15.49 -6.07
CA GLN A 81 33.00 14.70 -7.29
C GLN A 81 31.91 14.92 -8.34
N ILE A 82 30.66 14.69 -7.95
CA ILE A 82 29.47 15.18 -8.66
C ILE A 82 28.98 16.43 -7.92
N ARG A 83 28.48 17.42 -8.68
CA ARG A 83 28.41 18.82 -8.23
C ARG A 83 26.99 19.34 -8.07
N ASP A 84 26.08 18.87 -8.93
CA ASP A 84 24.66 19.21 -9.00
C ASP A 84 23.95 18.14 -9.87
N TYR A 85 22.62 18.20 -9.98
CA TYR A 85 21.85 17.25 -10.80
C TYR A 85 22.13 17.33 -12.31
N ARG A 86 22.65 18.46 -12.83
CA ARG A 86 22.99 18.61 -14.25
C ARG A 86 24.27 17.84 -14.56
N HIS A 87 25.28 17.95 -13.69
CA HIS A 87 26.49 17.13 -13.76
C HIS A 87 26.18 15.64 -13.52
N MET A 88 25.23 15.31 -12.64
CA MET A 88 24.71 13.94 -12.53
C MET A 88 24.12 13.45 -13.86
N LEU A 89 23.26 14.23 -14.52
CA LEU A 89 22.68 13.86 -15.81
C LEU A 89 23.73 13.69 -16.92
N ASP A 90 24.77 14.54 -16.95
CA ASP A 90 25.92 14.37 -17.86
C ASP A 90 26.66 13.03 -17.61
N MET A 91 26.83 12.66 -16.33
CA MET A 91 27.43 11.39 -15.91
C MET A 91 26.54 10.18 -16.27
N LEU A 92 25.22 10.27 -16.06
CA LEU A 92 24.28 9.24 -16.51
C LEU A 92 24.37 9.06 -18.03
N ASN A 93 24.41 10.16 -18.80
CA ASN A 93 24.48 10.15 -20.25
C ASN A 93 25.80 9.51 -20.77
N HIS A 94 26.90 9.67 -20.03
CA HIS A 94 28.17 9.02 -20.34
C HIS A 94 28.17 7.50 -20.07
N VAL A 95 27.54 7.08 -18.97
CA VAL A 95 27.55 5.70 -18.47
C VAL A 95 26.46 4.84 -19.11
N PHE A 96 25.25 5.37 -19.24
CA PHE A 96 24.05 4.61 -19.63
C PHE A 96 23.97 4.39 -21.16
N THR A 97 25.03 4.74 -21.88
CA THR A 97 25.24 4.48 -23.31
C THR A 97 26.33 3.42 -23.55
N LYS A 98 26.67 2.64 -22.51
CA LYS A 98 27.71 1.59 -22.52
C LYS A 98 27.29 0.37 -21.69
N ALA A 99 28.01 -0.73 -21.87
CA ALA A 99 27.93 -1.90 -20.99
C ALA A 99 28.97 -1.78 -19.86
N PRO A 100 28.76 -2.39 -18.68
CA PRO A 100 29.76 -2.38 -17.62
C PRO A 100 31.07 -3.04 -18.04
N GLU A 101 32.16 -2.28 -18.08
CA GLU A 101 33.51 -2.81 -18.27
C GLU A 101 34.00 -3.57 -17.02
N TRP A 102 34.94 -4.50 -17.20
CA TRP A 102 35.65 -5.10 -16.07
C TRP A 102 36.70 -4.11 -15.53
N HIS A 103 36.75 -3.98 -14.20
CA HIS A 103 37.85 -3.31 -13.50
C HIS A 103 38.20 -4.11 -12.24
N ASP A 104 39.43 -4.61 -12.14
CA ASP A 104 39.96 -5.34 -10.96
C ASP A 104 39.65 -4.60 -9.65
N ALA A 105 39.76 -3.28 -9.69
CA ALA A 105 39.49 -2.41 -8.57
C ALA A 105 38.00 -2.43 -8.18
N ALA A 106 37.08 -2.20 -9.12
CA ALA A 106 35.63 -2.24 -8.86
C ALA A 106 35.17 -3.64 -8.42
N ALA A 107 35.76 -4.70 -8.98
CA ALA A 107 35.49 -6.08 -8.58
C ALA A 107 35.98 -6.37 -7.16
N GLY A 108 37.18 -5.90 -6.82
CA GLY A 108 37.73 -5.96 -5.46
C GLY A 108 36.85 -5.27 -4.41
N VAL A 109 36.09 -4.24 -4.78
CA VAL A 109 35.09 -3.59 -3.89
C VAL A 109 33.64 -4.04 -4.09
N GLY A 110 33.37 -5.06 -4.91
CA GLY A 110 32.01 -5.58 -5.12
C GLY A 110 31.08 -4.70 -5.98
N MET A 111 31.61 -3.61 -6.57
CA MET A 111 30.89 -2.61 -7.37
C MET A 111 31.01 -2.83 -8.90
N VAL A 112 31.65 -3.91 -9.34
CA VAL A 112 31.72 -4.25 -10.77
C VAL A 112 30.33 -4.62 -11.29
N GLY A 113 29.94 -4.08 -12.43
CA GLY A 113 28.58 -4.19 -12.96
C GLY A 113 27.64 -3.04 -12.57
N VAL A 114 27.92 -2.29 -11.50
CA VAL A 114 26.99 -1.31 -10.91
C VAL A 114 27.50 0.15 -10.88
N PRO A 115 27.49 0.85 -12.03
CA PRO A 115 27.99 2.22 -12.14
C PRO A 115 26.99 3.32 -11.69
N MET A 116 25.68 3.04 -11.59
CA MET A 116 24.69 4.02 -11.10
C MET A 116 24.71 4.13 -9.58
N VAL A 117 24.83 3.01 -8.85
CA VAL A 117 25.08 3.05 -7.39
C VAL A 117 26.26 3.95 -7.09
N SER A 118 27.35 3.81 -7.84
CA SER A 118 28.56 4.63 -7.69
C SER A 118 28.28 6.13 -7.88
N ILE A 119 27.33 6.50 -8.75
CA ILE A 119 26.91 7.89 -9.00
C ILE A 119 26.00 8.42 -7.87
N PHE A 120 25.09 7.60 -7.35
CA PHE A 120 24.13 8.01 -6.32
C PHE A 120 24.60 7.81 -4.87
N ASP A 121 25.66 7.04 -4.62
CA ASP A 121 26.22 6.64 -3.31
C ASP A 121 26.06 7.69 -2.19
N TYR A 122 26.62 8.90 -2.39
CA TYR A 122 26.55 9.94 -1.37
C TYR A 122 25.23 10.69 -1.26
N VAL A 123 24.38 10.66 -2.30
CA VAL A 123 23.06 11.31 -2.26
C VAL A 123 21.97 10.39 -1.72
N MET A 124 22.06 9.06 -1.88
CA MET A 124 21.09 8.12 -1.27
C MET A 124 20.97 8.30 0.25
N ALA A 125 22.09 8.66 0.89
CA ALA A 125 22.23 8.83 2.34
C ALA A 125 21.98 10.26 2.87
N THR A 126 21.50 11.21 2.06
CA THR A 126 21.12 12.56 2.55
C THR A 126 19.61 12.68 2.80
N PRO A 127 19.14 13.63 3.63
CA PRO A 127 17.72 13.82 3.89
C PRO A 127 16.87 14.05 2.63
N SER A 128 17.27 14.95 1.73
CA SER A 128 16.53 15.22 0.49
C SER A 128 16.73 14.13 -0.58
N GLY A 129 17.85 13.39 -0.55
CA GLY A 129 18.04 12.19 -1.37
C GLY A 129 17.15 11.03 -0.94
N HIS A 130 17.08 10.71 0.35
CA HIS A 130 16.15 9.73 0.91
C HIS A 130 14.69 10.07 0.55
N ALA A 131 14.31 11.35 0.63
CA ALA A 131 12.99 11.80 0.21
C ALA A 131 12.74 11.57 -1.29
N ALA A 132 13.71 11.90 -2.16
CA ALA A 132 13.61 11.65 -3.60
C ALA A 132 13.51 10.14 -3.93
N PHE A 133 14.37 9.30 -3.35
CA PHE A 133 14.40 7.87 -3.68
C PHE A 133 13.28 7.06 -3.01
N LEU A 134 12.51 7.64 -2.09
CA LEU A 134 11.21 7.13 -1.66
C LEU A 134 10.03 7.62 -2.51
N ASP A 135 10.18 8.69 -3.28
CA ASP A 135 9.08 9.31 -4.02
C ASP A 135 8.58 8.38 -5.16
N PRO A 136 7.28 8.03 -5.21
CA PRO A 136 6.77 7.11 -6.22
C PRO A 136 6.93 7.61 -7.66
N ASP A 137 6.94 8.93 -7.89
CA ASP A 137 7.07 9.50 -9.24
C ASP A 137 8.54 9.53 -9.68
N VAL A 138 9.47 9.79 -8.76
CA VAL A 138 10.91 9.63 -9.00
C VAL A 138 11.24 8.17 -9.33
N ASN A 139 10.67 7.20 -8.60
CA ASN A 139 10.90 5.78 -8.88
C ASN A 139 10.27 5.33 -10.22
N LYS A 140 9.14 5.89 -10.66
CA LYS A 140 8.63 5.69 -12.04
C LYS A 140 9.61 6.21 -13.10
N MET A 141 10.21 7.38 -12.87
CA MET A 141 11.18 7.96 -13.79
C MET A 141 12.48 7.15 -13.83
N LEU A 142 13.02 6.74 -12.67
CA LEU A 142 14.19 5.87 -12.55
C LEU A 142 13.95 4.52 -13.24
N LYS A 143 12.80 3.88 -13.01
CA LYS A 143 12.35 2.67 -13.74
C LYS A 143 12.40 2.88 -15.25
N LYS A 144 11.92 4.03 -15.75
CA LYS A 144 11.94 4.34 -17.19
C LYS A 144 13.37 4.54 -17.73
N VAL A 145 14.26 5.15 -16.96
CA VAL A 145 15.69 5.31 -17.34
C VAL A 145 16.41 3.96 -17.34
N LEU A 146 16.21 3.13 -16.31
CA LEU A 146 16.74 1.76 -16.21
C LEU A 146 16.28 0.89 -17.38
N ASN A 147 15.01 1.02 -17.79
CA ASN A 147 14.47 0.31 -18.96
C ASN A 147 15.17 0.68 -20.27
N GLU A 148 15.57 1.94 -20.46
CA GLU A 148 16.27 2.35 -21.66
C GLU A 148 17.70 1.80 -21.72
N TRP A 149 18.40 1.77 -20.57
CA TRP A 149 19.71 1.12 -20.47
C TRP A 149 19.60 -0.41 -20.69
N GLY A 150 18.58 -1.05 -20.13
CA GLY A 150 18.34 -2.49 -20.31
C GLY A 150 18.17 -2.91 -21.78
N LYS A 151 17.50 -2.09 -22.61
CA LYS A 151 17.44 -2.34 -24.06
C LYS A 151 18.83 -2.41 -24.70
N PHE A 152 19.75 -1.52 -24.28
CA PHE A 152 21.13 -1.52 -24.75
C PHE A 152 21.91 -2.73 -24.20
N LEU A 153 21.77 -3.06 -22.92
CA LEU A 153 22.43 -4.23 -22.31
C LEU A 153 21.99 -5.56 -22.93
N GLN A 154 20.82 -5.58 -23.57
CA GLN A 154 20.29 -6.72 -24.32
C GLN A 154 20.67 -6.75 -25.80
N SER A 155 21.21 -5.66 -26.35
CA SER A 155 21.55 -5.58 -27.77
C SER A 155 22.98 -6.08 -28.06
N PRO A 156 23.29 -6.54 -29.29
CA PRO A 156 24.63 -7.03 -29.64
C PRO A 156 25.76 -6.02 -29.44
N GLU A 157 25.45 -4.72 -29.49
CA GLU A 157 26.39 -3.62 -29.24
C GLU A 157 26.98 -3.67 -27.82
N SER A 158 26.27 -4.24 -26.85
CA SER A 158 26.79 -4.45 -25.49
C SER A 158 27.92 -5.48 -25.39
N THR A 159 28.09 -6.36 -26.38
CA THR A 159 29.09 -7.46 -26.33
C THR A 159 30.54 -7.00 -26.37
N HIS A 160 30.83 -5.72 -26.63
CA HIS A 160 32.20 -5.19 -26.69
C HIS A 160 32.98 -5.33 -25.38
N VAL A 161 32.31 -5.49 -24.23
CA VAL A 161 32.97 -5.78 -22.94
C VAL A 161 33.20 -7.28 -22.70
N LEU A 162 32.68 -8.16 -23.56
CA LEU A 162 32.82 -9.62 -23.47
C LEU A 162 34.06 -10.10 -24.26
N GLU A 163 35.21 -9.50 -23.97
CA GLU A 163 36.49 -9.79 -24.63
C GLU A 163 37.62 -10.10 -23.63
N HIS A 164 38.76 -10.57 -24.16
CA HIS A 164 39.92 -11.00 -23.38
C HIS A 164 40.86 -9.86 -22.95
N HIS A 165 40.65 -8.63 -23.43
CA HIS A 165 41.44 -7.46 -23.04
C HIS A 165 41.24 -7.10 -21.56
N ASN A 166 42.18 -6.37 -20.95
CA ASN A 166 42.20 -6.11 -19.50
C ASN A 166 40.93 -5.48 -18.88
N ARG A 167 40.10 -4.78 -19.67
CA ARG A 167 38.80 -4.23 -19.22
C ARG A 167 37.59 -5.06 -19.66
N GLY A 168 37.80 -6.32 -20.01
CA GLY A 168 36.78 -7.24 -20.51
C GLY A 168 36.51 -8.40 -19.57
N TRP A 169 35.29 -8.91 -19.60
CA TRP A 169 34.79 -9.98 -18.71
C TRP A 169 35.40 -11.36 -19.00
N PHE A 170 36.09 -11.54 -20.12
CA PHE A 170 36.89 -12.75 -20.40
C PHE A 170 38.40 -12.54 -20.24
N SER A 171 38.83 -11.42 -19.64
CA SER A 171 40.22 -11.26 -19.17
C SER A 171 40.59 -12.33 -18.13
N GLU A 172 41.88 -12.57 -17.94
CA GLU A 172 42.39 -13.54 -16.96
C GLU A 172 41.88 -13.23 -15.54
N HIS A 173 41.92 -11.95 -15.14
CA HIS A 173 41.43 -11.50 -13.83
C HIS A 173 39.92 -11.68 -13.69
N ALA A 174 39.12 -11.25 -14.68
CA ALA A 174 37.67 -11.41 -14.66
C ALA A 174 37.24 -12.87 -14.56
N ARG A 175 37.79 -13.75 -15.42
CA ARG A 175 37.53 -15.19 -15.38
C ARG A 175 37.93 -15.79 -14.04
N LYS A 176 39.10 -15.44 -13.52
CA LYS A 176 39.61 -15.96 -12.24
C LYS A 176 38.69 -15.60 -11.07
N ASP A 177 38.28 -14.34 -10.95
CA ASP A 177 37.49 -13.88 -9.81
C ASP A 177 36.03 -14.37 -9.88
N LEU A 178 35.44 -14.40 -11.08
CA LEU A 178 34.16 -15.09 -11.33
C LEU A 178 34.23 -16.57 -10.93
N MET A 179 35.27 -17.28 -11.37
CA MET A 179 35.43 -18.71 -11.06
C MET A 179 35.88 -18.96 -9.61
N GLN A 180 36.43 -17.98 -8.91
CA GLN A 180 36.67 -18.06 -7.47
C GLN A 180 35.35 -17.94 -6.68
N VAL A 181 34.45 -17.04 -7.09
CA VAL A 181 33.10 -16.94 -6.52
C VAL A 181 32.32 -18.24 -6.79
N ALA A 182 32.33 -18.72 -8.03
CA ALA A 182 31.60 -19.94 -8.41
C ALA A 182 32.19 -21.22 -7.79
N ASN A 183 33.51 -21.44 -7.78
CA ASN A 183 34.05 -22.68 -7.20
C ASN A 183 34.01 -22.68 -5.65
N GLY A 184 33.89 -21.51 -5.01
CA GLY A 184 33.97 -21.35 -3.55
C GLY A 184 32.97 -22.19 -2.72
N PRO A 185 31.65 -22.14 -2.98
CA PRO A 185 30.64 -22.82 -2.15
C PRO A 185 30.80 -24.35 -2.07
N LEU A 186 31.08 -25.00 -3.21
CA LEU A 186 31.22 -26.45 -3.30
C LEU A 186 32.69 -26.93 -3.25
N LYS A 187 33.66 -26.00 -3.21
CA LYS A 187 35.12 -26.25 -3.27
C LYS A 187 35.54 -27.05 -4.52
N THR A 188 34.86 -26.78 -5.63
CA THR A 188 35.13 -27.39 -6.93
C THR A 188 36.33 -26.74 -7.63
N SER A 189 36.67 -27.21 -8.83
CA SER A 189 37.75 -26.65 -9.65
C SER A 189 37.36 -26.59 -11.14
N HIS A 190 36.11 -26.27 -11.42
CA HIS A 190 35.57 -26.10 -12.77
C HIS A 190 36.20 -24.88 -13.46
N ASN A 191 36.46 -25.00 -14.76
CA ASN A 191 36.70 -23.86 -15.63
C ASN A 191 35.36 -23.15 -15.94
N PHE A 192 35.40 -21.99 -16.59
CA PHE A 192 34.20 -21.23 -16.93
C PHE A 192 33.25 -22.04 -17.85
N GLU A 193 33.85 -22.73 -18.81
CA GLU A 193 33.23 -23.64 -19.75
C GLU A 193 32.74 -24.96 -19.14
N ASP A 194 33.20 -25.35 -17.94
CA ASP A 194 32.66 -26.51 -17.21
C ASP A 194 31.49 -26.11 -16.29
N MET A 195 31.40 -24.83 -15.92
CA MET A 195 30.38 -24.28 -15.01
C MET A 195 29.14 -23.80 -15.75
N TYR A 196 29.31 -23.15 -16.90
CA TYR A 196 28.26 -22.42 -17.61
C TYR A 196 27.97 -23.01 -18.99
N ILE A 197 26.77 -22.74 -19.51
CA ILE A 197 26.37 -23.08 -20.88
C ILE A 197 26.94 -22.02 -21.82
N CYS A 198 28.03 -22.36 -22.51
CA CYS A 198 28.71 -21.50 -23.47
C CYS A 198 29.51 -22.31 -24.51
N ASP A 199 29.88 -21.69 -25.63
CA ASP A 199 30.83 -22.23 -26.62
C ASP A 199 32.10 -21.37 -26.65
N PRO A 200 33.21 -21.80 -26.02
CA PRO A 200 34.49 -21.09 -26.04
C PRO A 200 35.13 -20.85 -27.42
N LYS A 201 34.59 -21.46 -28.49
CA LYS A 201 35.03 -21.22 -29.88
C LYS A 201 34.21 -20.15 -30.60
N ALA A 202 33.02 -19.82 -30.09
CA ALA A 202 32.18 -18.76 -30.63
C ALA A 202 32.67 -17.38 -30.18
N LYS A 203 32.38 -16.34 -30.97
CA LYS A 203 32.62 -14.95 -30.56
C LYS A 203 31.87 -14.68 -29.25
N HIS A 204 32.51 -14.01 -28.30
CA HIS A 204 31.94 -13.73 -26.96
C HIS A 204 31.43 -14.99 -26.23
N TYR A 205 32.05 -16.15 -26.47
CA TYR A 205 31.68 -17.45 -25.87
C TYR A 205 30.24 -17.91 -26.23
N GLY A 206 29.63 -17.32 -27.26
CA GLY A 206 28.27 -17.59 -27.71
C GLY A 206 27.19 -16.67 -27.10
N TYR A 207 27.54 -15.85 -26.10
CA TYR A 207 26.62 -14.86 -25.53
C TYR A 207 26.35 -13.73 -26.53
N LYS A 208 25.08 -13.34 -26.64
CA LYS A 208 24.55 -12.39 -27.63
C LYS A 208 24.55 -10.94 -27.14
N SER A 209 24.64 -10.73 -25.83
CA SER A 209 24.59 -9.43 -25.17
C SER A 209 25.24 -9.50 -23.78
N TRP A 210 25.40 -8.36 -23.11
CA TRP A 210 25.90 -8.33 -21.73
C TRP A 210 24.90 -8.94 -20.74
N ASP A 211 23.60 -8.69 -20.92
CA ASP A 211 22.53 -9.24 -20.08
C ASP A 211 22.45 -10.79 -20.19
N ASP A 212 22.69 -11.34 -21.39
CA ASP A 212 22.81 -12.79 -21.66
C ASP A 212 24.02 -13.42 -20.93
N PHE A 213 25.16 -12.72 -20.87
CA PHE A 213 26.34 -13.13 -20.09
C PHE A 213 26.15 -12.96 -18.57
N PHE A 214 25.50 -11.87 -18.13
CA PHE A 214 25.27 -11.60 -16.72
C PHE A 214 24.32 -12.65 -16.10
N THR A 215 23.30 -13.04 -16.88
CA THR A 215 22.28 -14.04 -16.51
C THR A 215 22.58 -15.46 -17.00
N ARG A 216 23.80 -15.70 -17.49
CA ARG A 216 24.32 -16.97 -18.04
C ARG A 216 23.84 -18.20 -17.30
N GLU A 217 23.49 -19.23 -18.06
CA GLU A 217 22.97 -20.50 -17.51
C GLU A 217 24.10 -21.39 -16.99
N LEU A 218 23.82 -22.13 -15.92
CA LEU A 218 24.70 -23.17 -15.37
C LEU A 218 24.50 -24.48 -16.11
N ARG A 219 25.50 -25.36 -16.06
CA ARG A 219 25.32 -26.78 -16.41
C ARG A 219 24.76 -27.54 -15.21
N ASP A 220 23.86 -28.48 -15.46
CA ASP A 220 23.15 -29.27 -14.43
C ASP A 220 24.10 -29.98 -13.45
N ASP A 221 25.26 -30.46 -13.94
CA ASP A 221 26.27 -31.18 -13.17
C ASP A 221 27.20 -30.26 -12.34
N ALA A 222 27.34 -28.99 -12.71
CA ALA A 222 28.14 -28.01 -11.98
C ALA A 222 27.45 -27.46 -10.70
N ARG A 223 26.12 -27.64 -10.59
CA ARG A 223 25.31 -27.24 -9.42
C ARG A 223 24.20 -28.26 -9.10
N PRO A 224 24.54 -29.43 -8.55
CA PRO A 224 23.54 -30.38 -8.07
C PRO A 224 22.69 -29.76 -6.95
N VAL A 225 21.37 -29.95 -7.06
CA VAL A 225 20.38 -29.55 -6.05
C VAL A 225 20.67 -30.28 -4.72
N ALA A 226 20.53 -29.57 -3.60
CA ALA A 226 20.72 -30.16 -2.27
C ALA A 226 19.54 -31.08 -1.91
N SER A 227 19.82 -32.38 -1.67
CA SER A 227 18.86 -33.43 -1.33
C SER A 227 17.57 -33.37 -2.18
N PRO A 228 17.66 -33.57 -3.51
CA PRO A 228 16.57 -33.27 -4.43
C PRO A 228 15.27 -34.00 -4.06
N ASP A 229 15.36 -35.30 -3.74
CA ASP A 229 14.22 -36.18 -3.42
C ASP A 229 13.75 -36.14 -1.94
N ASP A 230 14.29 -35.23 -1.12
CA ASP A 230 13.87 -35.06 0.29
C ASP A 230 13.20 -33.69 0.51
N ASP A 231 11.87 -33.64 0.40
CA ASP A 231 11.09 -32.41 0.59
C ASP A 231 11.06 -31.89 2.05
N ASN A 232 11.80 -32.48 2.99
CA ASN A 232 12.11 -31.85 4.28
C ASN A 232 13.29 -30.86 4.19
N VAL A 233 14.09 -30.94 3.11
CA VAL A 233 15.24 -30.05 2.87
C VAL A 233 14.84 -28.92 1.93
N VAL A 234 14.76 -27.72 2.48
CA VAL A 234 14.65 -26.46 1.74
C VAL A 234 16.02 -26.12 1.12
N ALA A 235 16.10 -26.08 -0.20
CA ALA A 235 17.29 -25.65 -0.93
C ALA A 235 17.44 -24.12 -0.92
N ASN A 236 18.65 -23.61 -1.11
CA ASN A 236 18.86 -22.18 -1.32
C ASN A 236 18.49 -21.80 -2.76
N ALA A 237 17.68 -20.75 -2.94
CA ALA A 237 17.10 -20.39 -4.22
C ALA A 237 18.12 -19.82 -5.23
N CYS A 238 19.28 -19.31 -4.80
CA CYS A 238 20.36 -18.88 -5.71
C CYS A 238 21.74 -18.91 -5.04
N GLU A 239 22.78 -18.64 -5.83
CA GLU A 239 24.18 -18.56 -5.37
C GLU A 239 24.41 -17.33 -4.47
N SER A 240 24.08 -17.49 -3.19
CA SER A 240 23.99 -16.40 -2.23
C SER A 240 24.66 -16.73 -0.90
N LYS A 241 25.09 -15.69 -0.18
CA LYS A 241 25.70 -15.78 1.16
C LYS A 241 24.62 -15.49 2.22
N PRO A 242 24.41 -16.35 3.23
CA PRO A 242 23.43 -16.08 4.29
C PRO A 242 23.69 -14.74 5.00
N TYR A 243 22.69 -13.86 4.99
CA TYR A 243 22.71 -12.56 5.66
C TYR A 243 22.13 -12.70 7.07
N ASN A 244 20.88 -13.17 7.19
CA ASN A 244 20.15 -13.24 8.45
C ASN A 244 19.15 -14.40 8.51
N VAL A 245 18.80 -14.82 9.73
CA VAL A 245 17.68 -15.73 10.01
C VAL A 245 16.87 -15.19 11.18
N ALA A 246 15.69 -14.65 10.90
CA ALA A 246 14.73 -14.20 11.90
C ALA A 246 13.64 -15.26 12.15
N ARG A 247 13.09 -15.29 13.37
CA ARG A 247 11.94 -16.12 13.76
C ARG A 247 10.91 -15.25 14.46
N SER A 248 9.65 -15.65 14.44
CA SER A 248 8.54 -14.86 15.01
C SER A 248 8.45 -13.47 14.36
N ALA A 249 8.66 -13.39 13.05
CA ALA A 249 8.48 -12.16 12.28
C ALA A 249 7.02 -11.70 12.35
N LYS A 250 6.79 -10.41 12.55
CA LYS A 250 5.43 -9.87 12.72
C LYS A 250 4.82 -9.49 11.38
N LEU A 251 3.49 -9.57 11.27
CA LEU A 251 2.76 -8.94 10.16
C LEU A 251 3.13 -7.47 9.95
N ARG A 252 3.33 -6.71 11.03
CA ARG A 252 3.82 -5.32 10.97
C ARG A 252 4.92 -5.05 11.99
N ASP A 253 6.04 -4.49 11.54
CA ASP A 253 7.12 -4.01 12.41
C ASP A 253 7.80 -2.75 11.86
N LYS A 254 8.67 -2.12 12.66
CA LYS A 254 9.35 -0.85 12.35
C LYS A 254 10.62 -1.06 11.53
N PHE A 255 10.50 -1.60 10.31
CA PHE A 255 11.65 -1.91 9.45
C PHE A 255 12.54 -0.70 9.09
N TRP A 256 12.01 0.52 9.25
CA TRP A 256 12.68 1.81 9.00
C TRP A 256 13.48 2.36 10.20
N ILE A 257 13.77 1.54 11.22
CA ILE A 257 14.57 1.94 12.40
C ILE A 257 15.82 1.05 12.56
N LYS A 258 16.79 1.55 13.35
CA LYS A 258 18.03 0.84 13.70
C LYS A 258 17.74 -0.61 14.14
N GLY A 259 18.33 -1.56 13.41
CA GLY A 259 18.13 -3.00 13.59
C GLY A 259 17.23 -3.67 12.54
N GLN A 260 16.55 -2.90 11.68
CA GLN A 260 15.82 -3.36 10.47
C GLN A 260 14.97 -4.63 10.67
N PRO A 261 14.02 -4.65 11.63
CA PRO A 261 13.14 -5.79 11.84
C PRO A 261 12.22 -6.00 10.64
N TYR A 262 12.05 -7.26 10.21
CA TYR A 262 11.17 -7.62 9.09
C TYR A 262 9.70 -7.33 9.40
N SER A 263 8.99 -6.79 8.40
CA SER A 263 7.57 -6.45 8.46
C SER A 263 6.85 -7.16 7.31
N VAL A 264 6.20 -8.28 7.63
CA VAL A 264 5.79 -9.29 6.63
C VAL A 264 4.75 -8.75 5.64
N LEU A 265 3.82 -7.89 6.08
CA LEU A 265 2.84 -7.24 5.19
C LEU A 265 3.53 -6.34 4.15
N ASP A 266 4.56 -5.58 4.53
CA ASP A 266 5.30 -4.75 3.59
C ASP A 266 6.06 -5.64 2.60
N MET A 267 6.81 -6.62 3.11
CA MET A 267 7.61 -7.53 2.29
C MET A 267 6.78 -8.20 1.19
N LEU A 268 5.61 -8.73 1.57
CA LEU A 268 4.66 -9.41 0.68
C LEU A 268 3.71 -8.45 -0.06
N GLY A 269 4.02 -7.14 -0.08
CA GLY A 269 3.32 -6.15 -0.91
C GLY A 269 1.85 -5.90 -0.53
N HIS A 270 1.48 -6.21 0.71
CA HIS A 270 0.12 -6.24 1.26
C HIS A 270 -0.83 -7.27 0.60
N ASP A 271 -0.30 -8.39 0.10
CA ASP A 271 -1.11 -9.47 -0.46
C ASP A 271 -2.03 -10.16 0.58
N LEU A 272 -3.18 -10.67 0.12
CA LEU A 272 -4.16 -11.40 0.95
C LEU A 272 -3.62 -12.72 1.54
N LEU A 273 -2.52 -13.27 0.99
CA LEU A 273 -1.82 -14.41 1.58
C LEU A 273 -0.90 -14.02 2.75
N ALA A 274 -0.49 -12.75 2.86
CA ALA A 274 0.47 -12.30 3.88
C ALA A 274 0.05 -12.54 5.35
N PRO A 275 -1.24 -12.47 5.74
CA PRO A 275 -1.68 -12.85 7.09
C PRO A 275 -1.37 -14.29 7.49
N GLN A 276 -1.16 -15.22 6.55
CA GLN A 276 -0.78 -16.60 6.85
C GLN A 276 0.68 -16.73 7.35
N PHE A 277 1.47 -15.66 7.22
CA PHE A 277 2.88 -15.60 7.61
C PHE A 277 3.12 -14.84 8.93
N ASP A 278 2.09 -14.67 9.79
CA ASP A 278 2.33 -14.15 11.14
C ASP A 278 3.17 -15.11 11.97
N GLY A 279 4.18 -14.60 12.66
CA GLY A 279 5.15 -15.40 13.39
C GLY A 279 6.17 -16.15 12.51
N ALA A 280 6.21 -15.91 11.19
CA ALA A 280 7.04 -16.67 10.25
C ALA A 280 8.55 -16.68 10.58
N THR A 281 9.24 -17.68 10.03
CA THR A 281 10.71 -17.73 9.99
C THR A 281 11.18 -17.20 8.64
N ILE A 282 12.07 -16.20 8.66
CA ILE A 282 12.64 -15.57 7.48
C ILE A 282 14.10 -15.95 7.37
N TYR A 283 14.48 -16.52 6.23
CA TYR A 283 15.86 -16.68 5.80
C TYR A 283 16.15 -15.62 4.72
N GLN A 284 17.14 -14.76 4.95
CA GLN A 284 17.64 -13.82 3.94
C GLN A 284 19.09 -14.16 3.60
N ALA A 285 19.39 -14.20 2.30
CA ALA A 285 20.73 -14.32 1.77
C ALA A 285 21.00 -13.21 0.74
N PHE A 286 22.27 -12.89 0.52
CA PHE A 286 22.73 -11.82 -0.35
C PHE A 286 23.41 -12.38 -1.60
N LEU A 287 23.06 -11.83 -2.76
CA LEU A 287 23.58 -12.16 -4.09
C LEU A 287 24.60 -11.09 -4.52
N SER A 288 25.76 -11.50 -5.05
CA SER A 288 26.82 -10.58 -5.48
C SER A 288 26.87 -10.50 -7.01
N ALA A 289 27.24 -9.35 -7.58
CA ALA A 289 27.35 -9.12 -9.03
C ALA A 289 28.24 -10.14 -9.81
N LEU A 290 29.11 -10.88 -9.12
CA LEU A 290 29.91 -11.97 -9.72
C LEU A 290 29.20 -13.35 -9.74
N SER A 291 28.19 -13.54 -8.89
CA SER A 291 27.46 -14.80 -8.73
C SER A 291 26.53 -15.11 -9.92
N TYR A 292 25.92 -16.30 -9.89
CA TYR A 292 24.80 -16.69 -10.74
C TYR A 292 23.48 -15.99 -10.36
N HIS A 293 22.87 -15.27 -11.31
CA HIS A 293 21.75 -14.33 -11.07
C HIS A 293 20.34 -14.87 -11.36
N ARG A 294 20.16 -16.19 -11.44
CA ARG A 294 18.81 -16.80 -11.52
C ARG A 294 18.38 -17.40 -10.19
N TRP A 295 17.07 -17.43 -9.98
CA TRP A 295 16.41 -17.94 -8.79
C TRP A 295 15.65 -19.23 -9.12
N HIS A 296 15.80 -20.23 -8.26
CA HIS A 296 15.30 -21.60 -8.42
C HIS A 296 14.41 -21.98 -7.24
N ALA A 297 13.54 -22.99 -7.46
CA ALA A 297 12.54 -23.41 -6.50
C ALA A 297 13.21 -24.01 -5.26
N PRO A 298 13.04 -23.40 -4.06
CA PRO A 298 13.66 -23.88 -2.83
C PRO A 298 12.98 -25.16 -2.29
N VAL A 299 11.76 -25.45 -2.74
CA VAL A 299 10.96 -26.64 -2.41
C VAL A 299 10.17 -27.09 -3.64
N SER A 300 9.77 -28.36 -3.68
CA SER A 300 8.78 -28.86 -4.62
C SER A 300 7.38 -28.38 -4.21
N GLY A 301 6.52 -28.03 -5.16
CA GLY A 301 5.17 -27.57 -4.85
C GLY A 301 4.46 -26.85 -5.99
N LYS A 302 3.25 -26.37 -5.69
CA LYS A 302 2.40 -25.63 -6.63
C LYS A 302 2.57 -24.12 -6.43
N ILE A 303 2.76 -23.37 -7.51
CA ILE A 303 2.74 -21.91 -7.48
C ILE A 303 1.32 -21.44 -7.18
N ALA A 304 1.10 -20.98 -5.94
CA ALA A 304 -0.18 -20.49 -5.47
C ALA A 304 -0.49 -19.08 -6.00
N LYS A 305 0.53 -18.22 -6.08
CA LYS A 305 0.44 -16.85 -6.61
C LYS A 305 1.84 -16.33 -7.01
N ALA A 306 1.96 -15.51 -8.06
CA ALA A 306 3.26 -14.97 -8.47
C ALA A 306 3.15 -13.59 -9.14
N PHE A 307 3.81 -12.57 -8.56
CA PHE A 307 3.77 -11.20 -9.11
C PHE A 307 5.02 -10.38 -8.78
N VAL A 308 5.25 -9.34 -9.59
CA VAL A 308 6.25 -8.30 -9.31
C VAL A 308 5.58 -7.12 -8.61
N ARG A 309 6.12 -6.71 -7.47
CA ARG A 309 5.76 -5.47 -6.78
C ARG A 309 6.77 -4.39 -7.14
N ASP A 310 6.31 -3.36 -7.85
CA ASP A 310 7.06 -2.11 -8.03
C ASP A 310 7.40 -1.48 -6.66
N GLY A 311 8.63 -1.02 -6.52
CA GLY A 311 9.15 -0.41 -5.30
C GLY A 311 10.28 0.59 -5.58
N THR A 312 11.15 0.78 -4.59
CA THR A 312 12.31 1.69 -4.70
C THR A 312 13.48 1.06 -5.45
N TYR A 313 14.32 1.90 -6.04
CA TYR A 313 15.58 1.50 -6.68
C TYR A 313 16.79 1.81 -5.80
N PHE A 314 17.04 3.11 -5.57
CA PHE A 314 18.24 3.67 -4.93
C PHE A 314 17.93 4.24 -3.53
N SER A 315 17.18 3.50 -2.70
CA SER A 315 16.72 4.02 -1.39
C SER A 315 17.46 3.38 -0.21
N GLU A 316 18.07 4.23 0.62
CA GLU A 316 18.70 3.86 1.89
C GLU A 316 17.94 4.48 3.08
N PRO A 317 17.94 3.86 4.28
CA PRO A 317 17.26 4.42 5.45
C PRO A 317 18.09 5.52 6.13
N LEU A 318 17.44 6.64 6.50
CA LEU A 318 18.06 7.86 7.08
C LEU A 318 19.06 7.65 8.22
N PHE A 319 18.94 6.57 9.01
CA PHE A 319 19.77 6.33 10.18
C PHE A 319 21.19 5.82 9.87
N GLU A 320 21.45 5.50 8.60
CA GLU A 320 22.77 5.10 8.06
C GLU A 320 23.48 6.29 7.38
N GLY A 321 22.81 7.45 7.30
CA GLY A 321 23.25 8.66 6.61
C GLY A 321 23.09 9.93 7.44
N LEU A 322 23.11 11.08 6.78
CA LEU A 322 23.09 12.40 7.43
C LEU A 322 21.71 12.80 7.99
N GLY A 323 20.72 11.91 7.90
CA GLY A 323 19.38 12.08 8.49
C GLY A 323 19.29 11.79 10.00
N ASP A 324 20.30 11.16 10.59
CA ASP A 324 20.40 11.02 12.05
C ASP A 324 21.34 12.08 12.63
N TYR A 325 20.85 12.90 13.56
CA TYR A 325 21.61 13.95 14.24
C TYR A 325 22.90 13.46 14.96
N ASN A 326 23.04 12.16 15.21
CA ASN A 326 24.23 11.55 15.80
C ASN A 326 25.26 11.11 14.75
N VAL A 327 24.93 11.22 13.45
CA VAL A 327 25.74 10.79 12.32
C VAL A 327 26.28 12.04 11.61
N HIS A 328 27.60 12.10 11.44
CA HIS A 328 28.31 13.25 10.84
C HIS A 328 29.14 12.85 9.61
N GLU A 329 28.98 11.61 9.15
CA GLU A 329 29.55 11.00 7.94
C GLU A 329 28.58 9.97 7.42
N ILE A 330 28.39 9.93 6.10
CA ILE A 330 27.65 8.86 5.42
C ILE A 330 28.34 7.52 5.71
N ASP A 331 27.59 6.46 6.01
CA ASP A 331 28.21 5.16 6.30
C ASP A 331 28.87 4.59 5.04
N LYS A 332 30.16 4.31 5.20
CA LYS A 332 31.07 3.66 4.25
C LYS A 332 30.63 2.24 3.84
N LYS A 333 29.58 1.68 4.45
CA LYS A 333 28.98 0.41 4.03
C LYS A 333 27.86 0.56 3.00
N GLY A 334 27.34 1.77 2.78
CA GLY A 334 26.23 2.05 1.86
C GLY A 334 25.10 1.01 1.97
N ILE A 335 24.50 0.67 0.84
CA ILE A 335 23.33 -0.19 0.77
C ILE A 335 23.49 -1.62 1.36
N SER A 336 24.71 -2.11 1.64
CA SER A 336 24.92 -3.42 2.28
C SER A 336 24.46 -3.51 3.74
N ILE A 337 24.25 -2.38 4.42
CA ILE A 337 23.56 -2.37 5.73
C ILE A 337 22.04 -2.41 5.55
N ALA A 338 21.48 -1.75 4.54
CA ALA A 338 20.04 -1.55 4.29
C ALA A 338 19.26 -2.82 3.89
N GLN A 339 19.89 -3.99 3.94
CA GLN A 339 19.37 -5.22 3.34
C GLN A 339 18.06 -5.72 3.96
N GLY A 340 17.81 -5.49 5.25
CA GLY A 340 16.51 -5.79 5.87
C GLY A 340 15.42 -4.83 5.41
N TYR A 341 15.74 -3.53 5.39
CA TYR A 341 14.87 -2.45 4.94
C TYR A 341 14.42 -2.61 3.48
N LEU A 342 15.34 -2.99 2.58
CA LEU A 342 15.03 -3.21 1.16
C LEU A 342 13.99 -4.31 0.92
N THR A 343 13.94 -5.36 1.77
CA THR A 343 12.92 -6.42 1.64
C THR A 343 11.49 -5.89 1.76
N ALA A 344 11.28 -4.72 2.36
CA ALA A 344 9.98 -4.08 2.51
C ALA A 344 9.68 -3.01 1.43
N LEU A 345 10.71 -2.38 0.84
CA LEU A 345 10.53 -1.19 -0.03
C LEU A 345 11.02 -1.34 -1.47
N ALA A 346 12.07 -2.11 -1.75
CA ALA A 346 12.66 -2.19 -3.10
C ALA A 346 11.73 -2.87 -4.12
N THR A 347 12.04 -2.88 -5.41
CA THR A 347 11.29 -3.71 -6.38
C THR A 347 11.46 -5.21 -6.05
N ARG A 348 10.37 -5.99 -6.10
CA ARG A 348 10.38 -7.41 -5.66
C ARG A 348 9.60 -8.36 -6.57
N ALA A 349 10.15 -9.53 -6.90
CA ALA A 349 9.33 -10.68 -7.28
C ALA A 349 8.89 -11.42 -6.02
N ILE A 350 7.59 -11.65 -5.88
CA ILE A 350 7.00 -12.39 -4.77
C ILE A 350 6.31 -13.61 -5.38
N ILE A 351 6.75 -14.81 -4.97
CA ILE A 351 6.26 -16.09 -5.49
C ILE A 351 5.84 -16.94 -4.28
N PHE A 352 4.55 -17.24 -4.20
CA PHE A 352 3.98 -18.11 -3.19
C PHE A 352 3.93 -19.54 -3.72
N ILE A 353 4.51 -20.48 -2.97
CA ILE A 353 4.58 -21.91 -3.30
C ILE A 353 3.87 -22.69 -2.20
N GLU A 354 2.77 -23.35 -2.54
CA GLU A 354 2.13 -24.36 -1.70
C GLU A 354 2.98 -25.63 -1.82
N ALA A 355 3.82 -25.89 -0.81
CA ALA A 355 4.83 -26.95 -0.86
C ALA A 355 4.20 -28.35 -0.79
N ASP A 356 4.77 -29.31 -1.54
CA ASP A 356 4.33 -30.71 -1.53
C ASP A 356 4.49 -31.35 -0.13
N ASN A 357 5.38 -30.81 0.70
CA ASN A 357 5.50 -31.15 2.12
C ASN A 357 4.55 -30.28 2.97
N PRO A 358 3.46 -30.84 3.55
CA PRO A 358 2.49 -30.08 4.32
C PRO A 358 3.03 -29.57 5.67
N VAL A 359 4.21 -30.01 6.11
CA VAL A 359 4.90 -29.47 7.30
C VAL A 359 5.57 -28.12 6.98
N ILE A 360 5.90 -27.87 5.71
CA ILE A 360 6.37 -26.58 5.21
C ILE A 360 5.18 -25.67 4.89
N GLY A 361 4.14 -26.22 4.25
CA GLY A 361 2.93 -25.48 3.90
C GLY A 361 3.17 -24.40 2.86
N LEU A 362 2.58 -23.22 3.05
CA LEU A 362 2.74 -22.08 2.13
C LEU A 362 4.08 -21.37 2.37
N MET A 363 4.99 -21.45 1.41
CA MET A 363 6.25 -20.71 1.40
C MET A 363 6.13 -19.46 0.53
N ALA A 364 6.73 -18.34 0.94
CA ALA A 364 6.93 -17.17 0.08
C ALA A 364 8.41 -17.03 -0.26
N PHE A 365 8.75 -17.18 -1.54
CA PHE A 365 10.03 -16.74 -2.09
C PHE A 365 9.93 -15.24 -2.45
N ILE A 366 10.96 -14.46 -2.09
CA ILE A 366 11.06 -13.05 -2.41
C ILE A 366 12.41 -12.78 -3.09
N GLY A 367 12.38 -12.55 -4.39
CA GLY A 367 13.51 -11.97 -5.13
C GLY A 367 13.49 -10.46 -4.94
N VAL A 368 14.55 -9.90 -4.34
CA VAL A 368 14.67 -8.44 -4.12
C VAL A 368 15.58 -7.87 -5.21
N GLY A 369 15.03 -6.97 -6.03
CA GLY A 369 15.79 -6.18 -6.99
C GLY A 369 16.31 -4.91 -6.32
N MET A 370 17.59 -4.60 -6.54
CA MET A 370 18.31 -3.53 -5.85
C MET A 370 19.04 -2.66 -6.89
N ASP A 371 19.01 -1.33 -6.71
CA ASP A 371 19.74 -0.39 -7.56
C ASP A 371 19.43 -0.54 -9.07
N GLU A 372 20.43 -0.66 -9.94
CA GLU A 372 20.26 -1.04 -11.35
C GLU A 372 20.17 -2.56 -11.62
N VAL A 373 20.48 -3.41 -10.63
CA VAL A 373 20.25 -4.88 -10.69
C VAL A 373 18.87 -5.18 -10.09
N SER A 374 17.87 -4.46 -10.61
CA SER A 374 16.54 -4.32 -10.00
C SER A 374 15.41 -4.96 -10.79
N THR A 375 15.70 -5.59 -11.94
CA THR A 375 14.72 -6.51 -12.54
C THR A 375 14.39 -7.58 -11.51
N CYS A 376 13.10 -7.91 -11.44
CA CYS A 376 12.69 -9.23 -11.00
C CYS A 376 11.86 -9.83 -12.15
N GLU A 377 12.45 -10.68 -12.98
CA GLU A 377 11.74 -11.45 -14.00
C GLU A 377 11.19 -12.71 -13.35
N ILE A 378 9.89 -12.99 -13.48
CA ILE A 378 9.28 -14.25 -13.06
C ILE A 378 9.03 -15.11 -14.30
N THR A 379 9.53 -16.34 -14.30
CA THR A 379 9.37 -17.30 -15.43
C THR A 379 8.30 -18.36 -15.18
N VAL A 380 7.82 -18.49 -13.94
CA VAL A 380 6.71 -19.40 -13.56
C VAL A 380 5.34 -18.71 -13.58
N ARG A 381 4.27 -19.49 -13.64
CA ARG A 381 2.88 -19.01 -13.64
C ARG A 381 2.04 -19.65 -12.53
N GLU A 382 0.96 -18.98 -12.14
CA GLU A 382 0.04 -19.48 -11.11
C GLU A 382 -0.60 -20.82 -11.55
N GLY A 383 -0.78 -21.73 -10.59
CA GLY A 383 -1.23 -23.10 -10.83
C GLY A 383 -0.18 -24.06 -11.40
N GLN A 384 0.99 -23.59 -11.84
CA GLN A 384 2.11 -24.44 -12.24
C GLN A 384 2.62 -25.27 -11.04
N HIS A 385 2.94 -26.54 -11.27
CA HIS A 385 3.74 -27.33 -10.33
C HIS A 385 5.22 -27.22 -10.70
N VAL A 386 6.09 -27.10 -9.70
CA VAL A 386 7.55 -27.01 -9.83
C VAL A 386 8.22 -28.00 -8.88
N LYS A 387 9.34 -28.58 -9.31
CA LYS A 387 10.22 -29.37 -8.46
C LYS A 387 11.29 -28.48 -7.82
N LYS A 388 11.78 -28.89 -6.66
CA LYS A 388 12.95 -28.25 -6.03
C LYS A 388 14.14 -28.22 -7.00
N GLY A 389 14.61 -27.02 -7.32
CA GLY A 389 15.66 -26.77 -8.33
C GLY A 389 15.17 -26.25 -9.69
N ASP A 390 13.86 -26.29 -10.01
CA ASP A 390 13.33 -25.69 -11.24
C ASP A 390 13.50 -24.16 -11.23
N GLN A 391 13.74 -23.53 -12.37
CA GLN A 391 13.92 -22.07 -12.44
C GLN A 391 12.60 -21.32 -12.17
N LEU A 392 12.58 -20.47 -11.14
CA LEU A 392 11.46 -19.59 -10.80
C LEU A 392 11.49 -18.27 -11.56
N ALA A 393 12.67 -17.64 -11.62
CA ALA A 393 12.81 -16.20 -11.84
C ALA A 393 14.29 -15.79 -12.08
N ALA A 394 14.57 -14.53 -12.43
CA ALA A 394 15.93 -13.98 -12.56
C ALA A 394 16.04 -12.48 -12.19
N SER A 395 17.24 -12.05 -11.77
CA SER A 395 17.57 -10.64 -11.47
C SER A 395 18.62 -10.09 -12.43
N ILE A 396 18.25 -9.08 -13.22
CA ILE A 396 18.94 -8.74 -14.47
C ILE A 396 18.94 -7.21 -14.71
N GLY A 397 19.51 -6.70 -15.81
CA GLY A 397 19.69 -5.27 -16.07
C GLY A 397 18.54 -4.52 -16.76
N ARG A 398 17.25 -4.86 -16.53
CA ARG A 398 16.08 -4.31 -17.25
C ARG A 398 14.89 -3.94 -16.33
N MET A 399 13.75 -3.60 -16.92
CA MET A 399 12.45 -4.04 -16.40
C MET A 399 11.48 -4.32 -17.55
N THR A 400 11.25 -5.61 -17.85
CA THR A 400 10.10 -5.99 -18.67
C THR A 400 8.83 -5.72 -17.89
N SER A 401 7.91 -4.98 -18.50
CA SER A 401 6.48 -5.14 -18.20
C SER A 401 6.11 -6.61 -18.39
N THR A 402 5.88 -7.35 -17.31
CA THR A 402 5.28 -8.70 -17.36
C THR A 402 3.76 -8.63 -17.56
N THR A 403 3.35 -7.72 -18.44
CA THR A 403 2.22 -7.91 -19.33
C THR A 403 2.79 -7.68 -20.72
N PRO A 404 2.96 -8.72 -21.57
CA PRO A 404 3.16 -8.47 -22.99
C PRO A 404 1.96 -7.67 -23.50
N ALA A 405 2.15 -6.80 -24.48
CA ALA A 405 1.01 -6.21 -25.17
C ALA A 405 0.11 -7.35 -25.65
N ALA A 406 -1.19 -7.30 -25.32
CA ALA A 406 -2.12 -8.35 -25.71
C ALA A 406 -2.07 -8.53 -27.24
N SER A 407 -2.12 -9.78 -27.71
CA SER A 407 -2.14 -10.04 -29.16
C SER A 407 -3.39 -9.38 -29.77
N ALA A 408 -3.36 -9.12 -31.08
CA ALA A 408 -4.55 -8.61 -31.79
C ALA A 408 -5.78 -9.50 -31.52
N ASP A 409 -5.57 -10.81 -31.40
CA ASP A 409 -6.61 -11.79 -31.07
C ASP A 409 -7.15 -11.59 -29.65
N GLU A 410 -6.30 -11.46 -28.62
CA GLU A 410 -6.76 -11.22 -27.23
C GLU A 410 -7.39 -9.82 -27.07
N ILE A 411 -6.94 -8.82 -27.84
CA ILE A 411 -7.56 -7.48 -27.92
C ILE A 411 -9.00 -7.61 -28.49
N ALA A 412 -9.16 -8.22 -29.66
CA ALA A 412 -10.45 -8.41 -30.31
C ALA A 412 -11.40 -9.29 -29.47
N LYS A 413 -10.90 -10.38 -28.90
CA LYS A 413 -11.60 -11.31 -28.01
C LYS A 413 -12.25 -10.65 -26.79
N HIS A 414 -11.66 -9.57 -26.29
CA HIS A 414 -12.21 -8.78 -25.18
C HIS A 414 -12.98 -7.53 -25.64
N GLY A 415 -13.27 -7.40 -26.93
CA GLY A 415 -14.15 -6.38 -27.49
C GLY A 415 -13.51 -5.01 -27.71
N TRP A 416 -12.17 -4.91 -27.68
CA TRP A 416 -11.39 -3.71 -27.96
C TRP A 416 -11.34 -3.35 -29.46
N MET A 417 -12.50 -3.35 -30.12
CA MET A 417 -12.68 -2.95 -31.50
C MET A 417 -13.47 -1.64 -31.52
N ALA A 418 -12.96 -0.63 -32.22
CA ALA A 418 -13.57 0.70 -32.23
C ALA A 418 -14.78 0.72 -33.17
N VAL A 419 -15.95 1.05 -32.61
CA VAL A 419 -17.20 1.29 -33.34
C VAL A 419 -17.71 2.72 -33.05
N PRO A 420 -18.53 3.33 -33.92
CA PRO A 420 -19.15 4.62 -33.62
C PRO A 420 -20.00 4.52 -32.35
N VAL A 421 -20.00 5.56 -31.50
CA VAL A 421 -20.88 5.57 -30.31
C VAL A 421 -22.36 5.80 -30.68
N ASP A 422 -22.62 6.49 -31.80
CA ASP A 422 -23.99 6.67 -32.32
C ASP A 422 -24.56 5.34 -32.85
N ALA A 423 -25.58 4.84 -32.15
CA ALA A 423 -26.38 3.70 -32.58
C ALA A 423 -27.03 3.89 -33.97
N ASN A 424 -27.38 5.12 -34.36
CA ASN A 424 -28.01 5.39 -35.66
C ASN A 424 -27.00 5.26 -36.82
N ALA A 425 -25.75 5.69 -36.61
CA ALA A 425 -24.64 5.49 -37.54
C ALA A 425 -24.35 3.99 -37.76
N ILE A 426 -24.34 3.19 -36.69
CA ILE A 426 -24.20 1.72 -36.78
C ILE A 426 -25.35 1.11 -37.58
N LEU A 427 -26.59 1.38 -37.18
CA LEU A 427 -27.77 0.82 -37.85
C LEU A 427 -28.02 1.44 -39.24
N ASN A 428 -27.21 2.42 -39.66
CA ASN A 428 -27.35 3.17 -40.91
C ASN A 428 -28.77 3.75 -41.10
N GLY A 429 -29.37 4.23 -40.02
CA GLY A 429 -30.75 4.75 -39.98
C GLY A 429 -31.86 3.72 -40.20
N LYS A 430 -31.56 2.42 -40.15
CA LYS A 430 -32.54 1.32 -40.27
C LYS A 430 -33.03 0.84 -38.90
N PRO A 431 -34.17 0.13 -38.82
CA PRO A 431 -34.59 -0.56 -37.59
C PRO A 431 -33.64 -1.68 -37.14
N TYR A 432 -32.88 -2.26 -38.09
CA TYR A 432 -31.85 -3.28 -37.89
C TYR A 432 -30.95 -3.37 -39.14
N ILE A 433 -29.76 -3.96 -39.01
CA ILE A 433 -28.85 -4.28 -40.13
C ILE A 433 -29.27 -5.61 -40.76
N HIS A 434 -29.37 -6.67 -39.95
CA HIS A 434 -29.96 -7.96 -40.33
C HIS A 434 -31.22 -8.21 -39.52
N LYS A 435 -32.18 -8.93 -40.10
CA LYS A 435 -33.44 -9.27 -39.43
C LYS A 435 -33.13 -10.11 -38.18
N PRO A 436 -33.62 -9.75 -36.98
CA PRO A 436 -33.45 -10.57 -35.79
C PRO A 436 -34.11 -11.95 -35.95
N GLU A 437 -33.52 -12.96 -35.30
CA GLU A 437 -34.04 -14.32 -35.29
C GLU A 437 -34.38 -14.80 -33.86
N PRO A 438 -35.29 -15.79 -33.70
CA PRO A 438 -35.67 -16.30 -32.39
C PRO A 438 -34.50 -16.97 -31.65
N ARG A 439 -34.15 -16.44 -30.48
CA ARG A 439 -33.03 -16.91 -29.64
C ARG A 439 -33.52 -17.10 -28.20
N LEU A 440 -33.89 -18.33 -27.84
CA LEU A 440 -34.48 -18.65 -26.54
C LEU A 440 -33.40 -18.78 -25.45
N VAL A 441 -33.77 -18.53 -24.19
CA VAL A 441 -32.84 -18.56 -23.05
C VAL A 441 -32.22 -19.95 -22.87
N ARG A 442 -33.02 -21.00 -23.03
CA ARG A 442 -32.58 -22.41 -22.95
C ARG A 442 -31.59 -22.82 -24.05
N ASP A 443 -31.58 -22.09 -25.17
CA ASP A 443 -30.77 -22.39 -26.36
C ASP A 443 -29.58 -21.40 -26.48
N THR A 444 -29.44 -20.47 -25.52
CA THR A 444 -28.40 -19.43 -25.47
C THR A 444 -27.36 -19.77 -24.40
N PRO A 445 -26.05 -19.88 -24.73
CA PRO A 445 -25.03 -20.24 -23.76
C PRO A 445 -24.81 -19.12 -22.72
N PHE A 446 -24.62 -19.51 -21.46
CA PHE A 446 -24.11 -18.64 -20.38
C PHE A 446 -22.88 -19.32 -19.73
N PRO A 447 -21.70 -18.68 -19.71
CA PRO A 447 -20.42 -19.29 -19.31
C PRO A 447 -20.30 -19.46 -17.79
N SER A 448 -21.12 -20.34 -17.22
CA SER A 448 -21.17 -20.65 -15.78
C SER A 448 -19.97 -21.49 -15.31
N ASP A 449 -19.24 -22.06 -16.26
CA ASP A 449 -18.03 -22.87 -16.11
C ASP A 449 -16.74 -22.03 -16.03
N ASP A 450 -16.79 -20.75 -16.43
CA ASP A 450 -15.70 -19.80 -16.23
C ASP A 450 -15.58 -19.44 -14.72
N PRO A 451 -14.42 -19.70 -14.05
CA PRO A 451 -14.28 -19.51 -12.61
C PRO A 451 -14.36 -18.05 -12.15
N VAL A 452 -14.19 -17.06 -13.04
CA VAL A 452 -14.34 -15.64 -12.71
C VAL A 452 -15.82 -15.26 -12.87
N VAL A 453 -16.48 -15.69 -13.95
CA VAL A 453 -17.92 -15.47 -14.15
C VAL A 453 -18.73 -16.09 -13.02
N ALA A 454 -18.42 -17.31 -12.58
CA ALA A 454 -19.12 -17.97 -11.47
C ALA A 454 -19.07 -17.13 -10.18
N LYS A 455 -17.87 -16.68 -9.78
CA LYS A 455 -17.68 -15.79 -8.60
C LYS A 455 -18.43 -14.47 -8.75
N VAL A 456 -18.35 -13.84 -9.94
CA VAL A 456 -19.04 -12.58 -10.22
C VAL A 456 -20.55 -12.75 -10.24
N GLN A 457 -21.07 -13.88 -10.71
CA GLN A 457 -22.51 -14.17 -10.71
C GLN A 457 -23.03 -14.36 -9.28
N ASP A 458 -22.29 -15.07 -8.43
CA ASP A 458 -22.65 -15.24 -7.01
C ASP A 458 -22.49 -13.94 -6.20
N TYR A 459 -21.47 -13.13 -6.50
CA TYR A 459 -21.32 -11.79 -5.93
C TYR A 459 -22.48 -10.87 -6.35
N ALA A 460 -22.84 -10.85 -7.63
CA ALA A 460 -23.96 -10.06 -8.16
C ALA A 460 -25.30 -10.48 -7.50
N LYS A 461 -25.60 -11.78 -7.40
CA LYS A 461 -26.78 -12.31 -6.68
C LYS A 461 -26.83 -11.88 -5.20
N ALA A 462 -25.68 -11.66 -4.57
CA ALA A 462 -25.59 -11.36 -3.14
C ALA A 462 -25.65 -9.86 -2.80
N HIS A 463 -25.31 -8.98 -3.76
CA HIS A 463 -25.21 -7.52 -3.53
C HIS A 463 -26.23 -6.70 -4.34
N LEU A 464 -26.64 -7.17 -5.52
CA LEU A 464 -27.72 -6.55 -6.28
C LEU A 464 -29.09 -6.98 -5.71
N ILE A 465 -30.06 -6.07 -5.75
CA ILE A 465 -31.47 -6.42 -5.50
C ILE A 465 -32.00 -7.29 -6.65
N PRO A 466 -33.03 -8.15 -6.43
CA PRO A 466 -33.51 -9.11 -7.44
C PRO A 466 -33.88 -8.47 -8.78
N GLN A 467 -34.48 -7.26 -8.75
CA GLN A 467 -34.80 -6.47 -9.93
C GLN A 467 -33.56 -6.19 -10.80
N THR A 468 -32.50 -5.65 -10.18
CA THR A 468 -31.24 -5.29 -10.85
C THR A 468 -30.47 -6.55 -11.29
N TYR A 469 -30.44 -7.61 -10.49
CA TYR A 469 -29.84 -8.87 -10.91
C TYR A 469 -30.58 -9.48 -12.12
N HIS A 470 -31.92 -9.43 -12.14
CA HIS A 470 -32.69 -9.84 -13.31
C HIS A 470 -32.48 -8.90 -14.50
N HIS A 471 -32.27 -7.60 -14.31
CA HIS A 471 -31.86 -6.68 -15.37
C HIS A 471 -30.52 -7.09 -15.98
N SER A 472 -29.46 -7.25 -15.17
CA SER A 472 -28.17 -7.80 -15.61
C SER A 472 -28.31 -9.10 -16.41
N MET A 473 -29.17 -10.02 -15.98
CA MET A 473 -29.43 -11.25 -16.72
C MET A 473 -30.19 -11.01 -18.03
N ARG A 474 -31.25 -10.18 -18.07
CA ARG A 474 -31.96 -9.83 -19.32
C ARG A 474 -31.02 -9.16 -20.32
N VAL A 475 -30.24 -8.18 -19.86
CA VAL A 475 -29.21 -7.46 -20.63
C VAL A 475 -28.24 -8.42 -21.30
N TYR A 476 -27.78 -9.47 -20.61
CA TYR A 476 -26.94 -10.51 -21.22
C TYR A 476 -27.58 -11.16 -22.45
N TYR A 477 -28.86 -11.57 -22.37
CA TYR A 477 -29.55 -12.19 -23.51
C TYR A 477 -29.90 -11.17 -24.62
N TRP A 478 -30.25 -9.93 -24.27
CA TRP A 478 -30.45 -8.86 -25.24
C TRP A 478 -29.17 -8.60 -26.04
N GLY A 479 -28.05 -8.34 -25.37
CA GLY A 479 -26.79 -8.07 -26.06
C GLY A 479 -26.19 -9.29 -26.75
N TYR A 480 -26.47 -10.52 -26.29
CA TYR A 480 -26.13 -11.73 -27.04
C TYR A 480 -26.89 -11.80 -28.38
N ALA A 481 -28.20 -11.55 -28.37
CA ALA A 481 -29.00 -11.52 -29.60
C ALA A 481 -28.59 -10.35 -30.53
N ILE A 482 -28.36 -9.15 -29.97
CA ILE A 482 -27.88 -7.98 -30.72
C ILE A 482 -26.49 -8.25 -31.34
N LEU A 483 -25.56 -8.83 -30.58
CA LEU A 483 -24.24 -9.23 -31.09
C LEU A 483 -24.37 -10.22 -32.25
N GLN A 484 -25.18 -11.27 -32.08
CA GLN A 484 -25.30 -12.35 -33.05
C GLN A 484 -26.06 -11.94 -34.33
N ASP A 485 -27.05 -11.05 -34.23
CA ASP A 485 -27.87 -10.63 -35.37
C ASP A 485 -27.36 -9.33 -36.02
N GLN A 486 -26.81 -8.37 -35.25
CA GLN A 486 -26.41 -7.05 -35.76
C GLN A 486 -24.89 -6.87 -35.91
N PHE A 487 -24.09 -7.75 -35.30
CA PHE A 487 -22.63 -7.74 -35.35
C PHE A 487 -22.04 -9.15 -35.63
N PRO A 488 -22.59 -9.91 -36.61
CA PRO A 488 -22.24 -11.32 -36.83
C PRO A 488 -20.75 -11.55 -37.12
N GLU A 489 -20.04 -10.56 -37.68
CA GLU A 489 -18.59 -10.59 -37.92
C GLU A 489 -17.74 -10.62 -36.63
N TYR A 490 -18.32 -10.21 -35.50
CA TYR A 490 -17.67 -10.20 -34.19
C TYR A 490 -18.23 -11.26 -33.22
N ALA A 491 -19.36 -11.89 -33.58
CA ALA A 491 -20.13 -12.75 -32.70
C ALA A 491 -19.40 -14.04 -32.24
N ASP A 492 -18.55 -14.61 -33.10
CA ASP A 492 -17.68 -15.75 -32.76
C ASP A 492 -16.35 -15.32 -32.10
N THR A 493 -16.03 -14.02 -32.12
CA THR A 493 -14.77 -13.48 -31.57
C THR A 493 -14.93 -13.02 -30.12
N LEU A 494 -16.03 -12.34 -29.79
CA LEU A 494 -16.22 -11.75 -28.47
C LEU A 494 -16.41 -12.83 -27.39
N SER A 495 -15.51 -12.84 -26.41
CA SER A 495 -15.55 -13.75 -25.27
C SER A 495 -16.84 -13.59 -24.46
N LEU A 496 -17.67 -14.63 -24.45
CA LEU A 496 -18.91 -14.67 -23.65
C LEU A 496 -18.64 -14.47 -22.16
N SER A 497 -17.49 -14.93 -21.63
CA SER A 497 -17.09 -14.63 -20.25
C SER A 497 -16.97 -13.13 -20.02
N THR A 498 -16.33 -12.41 -20.95
CA THR A 498 -16.17 -10.95 -20.88
C THR A 498 -17.53 -10.25 -20.94
N TRP A 499 -18.40 -10.70 -21.83
CA TRP A 499 -19.78 -10.20 -21.92
C TRP A 499 -20.56 -10.45 -20.61
N ALA A 500 -20.52 -11.65 -20.05
CA ALA A 500 -21.16 -11.99 -18.78
C ALA A 500 -20.63 -11.15 -17.61
N LEU A 501 -19.31 -10.95 -17.50
CA LEU A 501 -18.69 -10.10 -16.49
C LEU A 501 -19.20 -8.65 -16.57
N THR A 502 -19.28 -8.07 -17.77
CA THR A 502 -19.84 -6.72 -17.98
C THR A 502 -21.31 -6.65 -17.57
N CYS A 503 -22.15 -7.58 -18.03
CA CYS A 503 -23.59 -7.57 -17.71
C CYS A 503 -23.85 -7.69 -16.20
N LEU A 504 -23.15 -8.59 -15.51
CA LEU A 504 -23.31 -8.84 -14.08
C LEU A 504 -22.80 -7.68 -13.19
N LEU A 505 -21.94 -6.80 -13.71
CA LEU A 505 -21.30 -5.74 -12.92
C LEU A 505 -21.64 -4.31 -13.34
N HIS A 506 -22.28 -4.05 -14.49
CA HIS A 506 -22.50 -2.67 -14.93
C HIS A 506 -23.29 -1.81 -13.92
N ASP A 507 -24.34 -2.37 -13.34
CA ASP A 507 -25.14 -1.75 -12.28
C ASP A 507 -24.56 -1.97 -10.86
N ILE A 508 -23.35 -2.50 -10.68
CA ILE A 508 -22.82 -2.76 -9.31
C ILE A 508 -22.61 -1.49 -8.50
N GLY A 509 -22.45 -0.33 -9.15
CA GLY A 509 -22.44 0.97 -8.49
C GLY A 509 -23.79 1.36 -7.87
N THR A 510 -24.90 0.76 -8.30
CA THR A 510 -26.27 1.11 -7.85
C THR A 510 -26.68 0.50 -6.51
N THR A 511 -25.87 -0.38 -5.92
CA THR A 511 -26.21 -0.97 -4.61
C THR A 511 -26.25 0.12 -3.55
N GLN A 512 -27.13 0.01 -2.56
CA GLN A 512 -27.25 1.00 -1.47
C GLN A 512 -25.93 1.24 -0.73
N GLU A 513 -25.05 0.23 -0.67
CA GLU A 513 -23.69 0.34 -0.12
C GLU A 513 -22.78 1.21 -1.01
N ASN A 514 -22.77 0.97 -2.33
CA ASN A 514 -21.89 1.66 -3.26
C ASN A 514 -22.39 3.07 -3.62
N LEU A 515 -23.71 3.26 -3.74
CA LEU A 515 -24.36 4.53 -4.09
C LEU A 515 -24.10 5.62 -3.04
N HIS A 516 -24.21 5.25 -1.75
CA HIS A 516 -23.95 6.12 -0.59
C HIS A 516 -22.48 6.12 -0.15
N GLY A 517 -21.71 5.08 -0.50
CA GLY A 517 -20.30 4.92 -0.11
C GLY A 517 -19.29 5.79 -0.88
N THR A 518 -19.73 6.53 -1.90
CA THR A 518 -18.87 7.31 -2.79
C THR A 518 -19.49 8.65 -3.20
N LEU A 519 -18.65 9.60 -3.61
CA LEU A 519 -19.07 10.87 -4.24
C LEU A 519 -18.91 10.84 -5.77
N LEU A 520 -18.43 9.73 -6.33
CA LEU A 520 -18.33 9.50 -7.77
C LEU A 520 -19.68 9.05 -8.35
N SER A 521 -19.90 9.35 -9.63
CA SER A 521 -20.99 8.77 -10.42
C SER A 521 -20.97 7.24 -10.33
N PHE A 522 -22.14 6.59 -10.23
CA PHE A 522 -22.23 5.15 -10.00
C PHE A 522 -21.57 4.32 -11.13
N GLU A 523 -21.57 4.81 -12.37
CA GLU A 523 -20.93 4.17 -13.54
C GLU A 523 -19.41 4.13 -13.34
N PHE A 524 -18.84 5.26 -12.87
CA PHE A 524 -17.40 5.40 -12.65
C PHE A 524 -16.93 4.55 -11.48
N PHE A 525 -17.68 4.57 -10.36
CA PHE A 525 -17.34 3.76 -9.19
C PHE A 525 -17.59 2.26 -9.43
N GLY A 526 -18.67 1.92 -10.13
CA GLY A 526 -18.97 0.55 -10.57
C GLY A 526 -17.90 -0.01 -11.48
N GLY A 527 -17.39 0.77 -12.45
CA GLY A 527 -16.29 0.37 -13.31
C GLY A 527 -14.95 0.19 -12.57
N ILE A 528 -14.64 1.06 -11.60
CA ILE A 528 -13.48 0.91 -10.72
C ILE A 528 -13.60 -0.35 -9.85
N LEU A 529 -14.79 -0.61 -9.29
CA LEU A 529 -15.06 -1.81 -8.49
C LEU A 529 -14.94 -3.08 -9.36
N ALA A 530 -15.53 -3.08 -10.55
CA ALA A 530 -15.45 -4.18 -11.51
C ALA A 530 -14.02 -4.47 -11.97
N LEU A 531 -13.20 -3.43 -12.23
CA LEU A 531 -11.77 -3.57 -12.51
C LEU A 531 -11.06 -4.31 -11.37
N ASN A 532 -11.29 -3.88 -10.13
CA ASN A 532 -10.63 -4.47 -8.96
C ASN A 532 -11.08 -5.92 -8.72
N LEU A 533 -12.40 -6.19 -8.69
CA LEU A 533 -12.94 -7.54 -8.44
C LEU A 533 -12.51 -8.55 -9.51
N THR A 534 -12.59 -8.18 -10.79
CA THR A 534 -12.19 -9.10 -11.88
C THR A 534 -10.69 -9.36 -11.86
N ARG A 535 -9.84 -8.34 -11.63
CA ARG A 535 -8.39 -8.52 -11.46
C ARG A 535 -8.03 -9.36 -10.22
N GLU A 536 -8.74 -9.20 -9.11
CA GLU A 536 -8.54 -9.98 -7.88
C GLU A 536 -8.86 -11.47 -8.10
N TRP A 537 -9.91 -11.76 -8.86
CA TRP A 537 -10.45 -13.12 -8.99
C TRP A 537 -9.90 -13.96 -10.14
N GLY A 538 -9.02 -13.36 -10.97
CA GLY A 538 -8.19 -14.07 -11.95
C GLY A 538 -8.29 -13.57 -13.40
N ALA A 539 -9.07 -12.52 -13.68
CA ALA A 539 -9.23 -12.02 -15.05
C ALA A 539 -7.90 -11.48 -15.63
N PRO A 540 -7.52 -11.84 -16.87
CA PRO A 540 -6.46 -11.18 -17.60
C PRO A 540 -6.62 -9.67 -17.63
N LYS A 541 -5.52 -8.92 -17.59
CA LYS A 541 -5.54 -7.46 -17.51
C LYS A 541 -6.42 -6.84 -18.61
N VAL A 542 -6.24 -7.29 -19.85
CA VAL A 542 -7.00 -6.88 -21.05
C VAL A 542 -8.51 -7.16 -20.96
N GLN A 543 -8.92 -8.21 -20.23
CA GLN A 543 -10.34 -8.51 -19.98
C GLN A 543 -10.93 -7.57 -18.93
N ALA A 544 -10.23 -7.41 -17.80
CA ALA A 544 -10.69 -6.58 -16.69
C ALA A 544 -10.78 -5.09 -17.06
N GLU A 545 -9.82 -4.59 -17.85
CA GLU A 545 -9.86 -3.23 -18.39
C GLU A 545 -11.00 -3.06 -19.41
N ALA A 546 -11.35 -4.09 -20.20
CA ALA A 546 -12.48 -4.03 -21.12
C ALA A 546 -13.82 -3.94 -20.39
N VAL A 547 -13.99 -4.78 -19.35
CA VAL A 547 -15.16 -4.75 -18.46
C VAL A 547 -15.26 -3.37 -17.79
N ALA A 548 -14.16 -2.82 -17.30
CA ALA A 548 -14.13 -1.49 -16.67
C ALA A 548 -14.50 -0.36 -17.64
N GLU A 549 -13.89 -0.30 -18.82
CA GLU A 549 -14.18 0.69 -19.87
C GLU A 549 -15.66 0.63 -20.30
N ALA A 550 -16.18 -0.57 -20.56
CA ALA A 550 -17.56 -0.77 -20.96
C ALA A 550 -18.56 -0.34 -19.87
N ILE A 551 -18.24 -0.56 -18.58
CA ILE A 551 -19.09 -0.15 -17.46
C ILE A 551 -19.02 1.35 -17.21
N ILE A 552 -17.82 1.96 -17.26
CA ILE A 552 -17.64 3.43 -17.14
C ILE A 552 -18.47 4.17 -18.19
N ARG A 553 -18.56 3.60 -19.40
CA ARG A 553 -19.23 4.22 -20.56
C ARG A 553 -20.63 3.67 -20.86
N HIS A 554 -21.23 2.84 -20.00
CA HIS A 554 -22.53 2.21 -20.31
C HIS A 554 -23.72 3.21 -20.35
N GLN A 555 -23.53 4.45 -19.87
CA GLN A 555 -24.46 5.57 -20.01
C GLN A 555 -23.90 6.76 -20.81
N ASP A 556 -22.73 6.62 -21.43
CA ASP A 556 -22.06 7.66 -22.23
C ASP A 556 -22.67 7.71 -23.66
N LEU A 557 -23.92 8.16 -23.74
CA LEU A 557 -24.75 8.15 -24.96
C LEU A 557 -24.38 9.32 -25.89
N GLY A 558 -23.28 9.20 -26.61
CA GLY A 558 -22.79 10.20 -27.57
C GLY A 558 -23.37 10.09 -28.98
N THR A 559 -23.27 11.18 -29.75
CA THR A 559 -23.51 11.20 -31.21
C THR A 559 -22.22 11.35 -32.04
N GLU A 560 -21.07 11.57 -31.40
CA GLU A 560 -19.78 11.78 -32.06
C GLU A 560 -18.67 10.96 -31.40
N GLY A 561 -17.73 10.47 -32.22
CA GLY A 561 -16.60 9.66 -31.74
C GLY A 561 -16.89 8.16 -31.67
N ASN A 562 -16.03 7.43 -30.97
CA ASN A 562 -16.00 5.97 -30.92
C ASN A 562 -16.09 5.43 -29.49
N ILE A 563 -16.53 4.18 -29.40
CA ILE A 563 -16.52 3.33 -28.19
C ILE A 563 -16.00 1.94 -28.56
N THR A 564 -15.73 1.10 -27.56
CA THR A 564 -15.44 -0.33 -27.77
C THR A 564 -16.72 -1.06 -28.20
N LEU A 565 -16.60 -2.13 -29.00
CA LEU A 565 -17.73 -2.99 -29.34
C LEU A 565 -18.45 -3.48 -28.06
N LEU A 566 -17.67 -3.86 -27.02
CA LEU A 566 -18.22 -4.27 -25.73
C LEU A 566 -19.05 -3.16 -25.07
N GLY A 567 -18.57 -1.90 -25.13
CA GLY A 567 -19.29 -0.70 -24.69
C GLY A 567 -20.56 -0.42 -25.49
N GLN A 568 -20.53 -0.60 -26.82
CA GLN A 568 -21.71 -0.41 -27.66
C GLN A 568 -22.79 -1.48 -27.41
N VAL A 569 -22.39 -2.75 -27.27
CA VAL A 569 -23.33 -3.85 -27.03
C VAL A 569 -23.96 -3.74 -25.64
N ILE A 570 -23.24 -3.26 -24.61
CA ILE A 570 -23.87 -2.96 -23.31
C ILE A 570 -24.83 -1.77 -23.41
N GLN A 571 -24.46 -0.66 -24.08
CA GLN A 571 -25.36 0.48 -24.28
C GLN A 571 -26.66 0.09 -25.00
N LEU A 572 -26.57 -0.65 -26.11
CA LEU A 572 -27.75 -1.10 -26.86
C LEU A 572 -28.65 -2.02 -26.01
N ALA A 573 -28.07 -2.92 -25.22
CA ALA A 573 -28.81 -3.86 -24.39
C ALA A 573 -29.47 -3.23 -23.17
N THR A 574 -28.81 -2.28 -22.49
CA THR A 574 -29.39 -1.56 -21.34
C THR A 574 -30.50 -0.60 -21.80
N ILE A 575 -30.29 0.14 -22.90
CA ILE A 575 -31.29 1.06 -23.46
C ILE A 575 -32.54 0.32 -23.96
N TYR A 576 -32.39 -0.88 -24.51
CA TYR A 576 -33.51 -1.76 -24.86
C TYR A 576 -34.35 -2.16 -23.64
N ASP A 577 -33.72 -2.58 -22.53
CA ASP A 577 -34.45 -3.00 -21.32
C ASP A 577 -35.01 -1.83 -20.49
N ASN A 578 -34.31 -0.68 -20.49
CA ASN A 578 -34.63 0.44 -19.61
C ASN A 578 -35.66 1.39 -20.21
N ILE A 579 -35.47 1.84 -21.45
CA ILE A 579 -36.38 2.79 -22.12
C ILE A 579 -37.05 2.24 -23.39
N GLY A 580 -36.76 1.00 -23.79
CA GLY A 580 -37.36 0.39 -24.99
C GLY A 580 -36.75 0.90 -26.29
N GLY A 581 -35.55 1.50 -26.24
CA GLY A 581 -34.87 2.07 -27.40
C GLY A 581 -34.48 0.98 -28.41
N ASN A 582 -34.55 1.32 -29.70
CA ASN A 582 -34.33 0.40 -30.83
C ASN A 582 -35.16 -0.91 -30.71
N PRO A 583 -36.51 -0.82 -30.59
CA PRO A 583 -37.37 -1.95 -30.25
C PRO A 583 -37.35 -3.10 -31.28
N ALA A 584 -36.84 -2.84 -32.49
CA ALA A 584 -36.78 -3.79 -33.60
C ALA A 584 -35.49 -4.63 -33.67
N LEU A 585 -34.56 -4.53 -32.70
CA LEU A 585 -33.31 -5.30 -32.69
C LEU A 585 -33.43 -6.73 -32.14
N ILE A 586 -34.58 -7.09 -31.55
CA ILE A 586 -34.83 -8.36 -30.86
C ILE A 586 -36.11 -8.98 -31.41
N ASP A 587 -36.11 -10.29 -31.69
CA ASP A 587 -37.34 -10.99 -32.10
C ASP A 587 -38.37 -11.08 -30.97
N SER A 588 -39.65 -11.07 -31.35
CA SER A 588 -40.80 -11.19 -30.46
C SER A 588 -40.81 -12.44 -29.56
N ALA A 589 -40.28 -13.59 -30.00
CA ALA A 589 -40.18 -14.78 -29.17
C ALA A 589 -39.04 -14.65 -28.14
N THR A 590 -37.89 -14.09 -28.56
CA THR A 590 -36.76 -13.74 -27.68
C THR A 590 -37.21 -12.78 -26.57
N LEU A 591 -37.94 -11.72 -26.94
CA LEU A 591 -38.49 -10.73 -26.00
C LEU A 591 -39.37 -11.36 -24.92
N VAL A 592 -40.24 -12.29 -25.30
CA VAL A 592 -41.16 -12.98 -24.37
C VAL A 592 -40.44 -14.02 -23.51
N ASP A 593 -39.52 -14.81 -24.07
CA ASP A 593 -38.85 -15.89 -23.34
C ASP A 593 -37.84 -15.36 -22.31
N VAL A 594 -37.08 -14.32 -22.65
CA VAL A 594 -36.11 -13.68 -21.74
C VAL A 594 -36.84 -12.99 -20.57
N ASN A 595 -37.92 -12.25 -20.81
CA ASN A 595 -38.74 -11.67 -19.73
C ASN A 595 -39.47 -12.72 -18.88
N LYS A 596 -39.73 -13.91 -19.43
CA LYS A 596 -40.31 -15.05 -18.69
C LYS A 596 -39.28 -15.74 -17.80
N ALA A 597 -38.04 -15.86 -18.26
CA ALA A 597 -36.94 -16.48 -17.52
C ALA A 597 -36.36 -15.55 -16.43
N TRP A 598 -36.32 -14.23 -16.69
CA TRP A 598 -35.74 -13.22 -15.81
C TRP A 598 -36.72 -12.06 -15.56
N PRO A 599 -37.80 -12.30 -14.79
CA PRO A 599 -38.93 -11.38 -14.67
C PRO A 599 -38.56 -10.00 -14.13
N ARG A 600 -39.22 -8.96 -14.65
CA ARG A 600 -38.88 -7.55 -14.39
C ARG A 600 -39.15 -7.09 -12.96
N MET A 601 -40.14 -7.64 -12.28
CA MET A 601 -40.41 -7.39 -10.85
C MET A 601 -40.54 -5.88 -10.48
N GLY A 602 -41.13 -5.08 -11.38
CA GLY A 602 -41.29 -3.63 -11.24
C GLY A 602 -40.06 -2.81 -11.67
N TRP A 603 -39.24 -3.33 -12.59
CA TRP A 603 -37.95 -2.73 -12.97
C TRP A 603 -38.04 -1.26 -13.38
N SER A 604 -39.02 -0.87 -14.21
CA SER A 604 -39.18 0.52 -14.63
C SER A 604 -39.46 1.47 -13.46
N GLY A 605 -40.18 1.02 -12.42
CA GLY A 605 -40.36 1.79 -11.19
C GLY A 605 -39.09 1.81 -10.32
N CYS A 606 -38.40 0.67 -10.23
CA CYS A 606 -37.21 0.47 -9.43
C CYS A 606 -36.02 1.32 -9.92
N PHE A 607 -35.66 1.18 -11.20
CA PHE A 607 -34.50 1.85 -11.79
C PHE A 607 -34.68 3.38 -11.83
N ALA A 608 -35.88 3.88 -12.16
CA ALA A 608 -36.16 5.30 -12.10
C ALA A 608 -36.09 5.87 -10.67
N GLY A 609 -36.34 5.04 -9.64
CA GLY A 609 -36.06 5.38 -8.24
C GLY A 609 -34.57 5.50 -7.96
N THR A 610 -33.77 4.51 -8.37
CA THR A 610 -32.30 4.50 -8.26
C THR A 610 -31.66 5.72 -8.94
N ILE A 611 -32.10 6.09 -10.15
CA ILE A 611 -31.60 7.28 -10.86
C ILE A 611 -31.97 8.58 -10.12
N SER A 612 -33.17 8.65 -9.53
CA SER A 612 -33.56 9.79 -8.68
C SER A 612 -32.76 9.87 -7.38
N GLU A 613 -32.28 8.74 -6.86
CA GLU A 613 -31.43 8.67 -5.67
C GLU A 613 -29.99 9.07 -6.00
N GLU A 614 -29.44 8.59 -7.12
CA GLU A 614 -28.12 8.98 -7.63
C GLU A 614 -28.00 10.50 -7.82
N ASN A 615 -28.93 11.10 -8.58
CA ASN A 615 -28.94 12.54 -8.83
C ASN A 615 -29.20 13.35 -7.54
N GLY A 616 -29.96 12.80 -6.58
CA GLY A 616 -30.25 13.44 -5.30
C GLY A 616 -29.07 13.42 -4.30
N LEU A 617 -28.28 12.34 -4.30
CA LEU A 617 -27.05 12.22 -3.50
C LEU A 617 -25.87 12.96 -4.13
N LYS A 618 -25.79 12.91 -5.46
CA LYS A 618 -24.68 13.40 -6.27
C LYS A 618 -25.23 14.22 -7.45
N PRO A 619 -25.62 15.50 -7.24
CA PRO A 619 -26.11 16.38 -8.31
C PRO A 619 -25.04 16.81 -9.34
N TRP A 620 -23.85 16.21 -9.28
CA TRP A 620 -22.76 16.29 -10.25
C TRP A 620 -22.44 14.93 -10.91
N ALA A 621 -23.25 13.89 -10.64
CA ALA A 621 -23.08 12.57 -11.23
C ALA A 621 -23.23 12.62 -12.75
N HIS A 622 -22.46 11.79 -13.44
CA HIS A 622 -22.52 11.64 -14.90
C HIS A 622 -23.94 11.34 -15.40
N THR A 623 -24.71 10.56 -14.65
CA THR A 623 -26.12 10.24 -14.88
C THR A 623 -27.03 11.46 -15.11
N THR A 624 -26.68 12.65 -14.61
CA THR A 624 -27.41 13.91 -14.92
C THR A 624 -27.35 14.28 -16.41
N HIS A 625 -26.32 13.83 -17.15
CA HIS A 625 -26.15 14.05 -18.59
C HIS A 625 -27.29 13.46 -19.43
N LEU A 626 -27.96 12.42 -18.93
CA LEU A 626 -29.12 11.80 -19.57
C LEU A 626 -30.40 12.67 -19.52
N GLY A 627 -30.37 13.77 -18.75
CA GLY A 627 -31.52 14.63 -18.48
C GLY A 627 -32.28 14.21 -17.23
N GLU A 628 -32.17 15.04 -16.18
CA GLU A 628 -32.59 14.73 -14.80
C GLU A 628 -34.00 14.14 -14.67
N GLU A 629 -34.98 14.71 -15.37
CA GLU A 629 -36.36 14.22 -15.43
C GLU A 629 -36.61 13.32 -16.66
N ALA A 630 -36.14 13.74 -17.84
CA ALA A 630 -36.49 13.13 -19.13
C ALA A 630 -36.10 11.64 -19.22
N PHE A 631 -34.93 11.25 -18.70
CA PHE A 631 -34.54 9.84 -18.69
C PHE A 631 -35.40 9.01 -17.73
N GLN A 632 -35.72 9.55 -16.54
CA GLN A 632 -36.59 8.87 -15.59
C GLN A 632 -38.01 8.69 -16.13
N GLU A 633 -38.55 9.69 -16.84
CA GLU A 633 -39.83 9.58 -17.53
C GLU A 633 -39.78 8.55 -18.66
N GLY A 634 -38.69 8.50 -19.44
CA GLY A 634 -38.46 7.47 -20.46
C GLY A 634 -38.48 6.05 -19.88
N VAL A 635 -37.84 5.84 -18.72
CA VAL A 635 -37.84 4.54 -18.01
C VAL A 635 -39.24 4.18 -17.51
N LYS A 636 -39.96 5.13 -16.91
CA LYS A 636 -41.33 4.95 -16.40
C LYS A 636 -42.35 4.70 -17.53
N ASN A 637 -42.14 5.31 -18.70
CA ASN A 637 -43.02 5.25 -19.87
C ASN A 637 -42.55 4.28 -20.97
N ASN A 638 -41.74 3.27 -20.61
CA ASN A 638 -41.24 2.24 -21.53
C ASN A 638 -42.39 1.32 -22.03
N GLU A 639 -43.11 1.75 -23.07
CA GLU A 639 -44.26 1.02 -23.64
C GLU A 639 -43.89 -0.38 -24.19
N LEU A 640 -42.63 -0.61 -24.59
CA LEU A 640 -42.15 -1.93 -25.05
C LEU A 640 -42.18 -2.95 -23.90
N MET A 641 -41.69 -2.56 -22.73
CA MET A 641 -41.51 -3.46 -21.58
C MET A 641 -42.69 -3.43 -20.59
N LYS A 642 -43.57 -2.43 -20.68
CA LYS A 642 -44.81 -2.26 -19.90
C LYS A 642 -45.70 -3.51 -19.80
N PRO A 643 -45.86 -4.40 -20.82
CA PRO A 643 -46.60 -5.66 -20.69
C PRO A 643 -45.93 -6.68 -19.75
N PHE A 644 -44.63 -6.55 -19.52
CA PHE A 644 -43.77 -7.48 -18.79
C PHE A 644 -43.31 -6.94 -17.43
N ASP A 645 -43.41 -5.63 -17.16
CA ASP A 645 -42.77 -4.99 -16.00
C ASP A 645 -43.22 -5.58 -14.65
N ASN A 646 -44.50 -5.92 -14.53
CA ASN A 646 -45.07 -6.55 -13.33
C ASN A 646 -44.85 -8.08 -13.25
N TRP A 647 -44.17 -8.71 -14.22
CA TRP A 647 -43.92 -10.16 -14.17
C TRP A 647 -42.96 -10.48 -13.02
N GLY A 648 -43.24 -11.55 -12.29
CA GLY A 648 -42.50 -11.94 -11.09
C GLY A 648 -42.94 -11.22 -9.80
N LEU A 649 -43.74 -10.15 -9.89
CA LEU A 649 -44.50 -9.68 -8.73
C LEU A 649 -45.58 -10.72 -8.42
N GLY A 650 -45.67 -11.13 -7.16
CA GLY A 650 -46.51 -12.25 -6.72
C GLY A 650 -47.99 -11.92 -6.70
N VAL A 651 -48.66 -11.98 -7.86
CA VAL A 651 -50.12 -11.81 -7.96
C VAL A 651 -50.82 -12.97 -7.25
N SER A 652 -51.47 -12.69 -6.13
CA SER A 652 -52.33 -13.66 -5.44
C SER A 652 -53.54 -14.02 -6.32
N LYS A 653 -54.12 -15.21 -6.14
CA LYS A 653 -55.18 -15.73 -7.03
C LYS A 653 -56.53 -15.01 -6.92
N GLU A 654 -56.64 -13.96 -6.14
CA GLU A 654 -57.91 -13.37 -5.69
C GLU A 654 -58.25 -12.05 -6.42
N GLU A 655 -57.25 -11.31 -6.94
CA GLU A 655 -57.46 -10.05 -7.68
C GLU A 655 -57.91 -10.24 -9.16
N ARG A 656 -58.83 -11.18 -9.40
CA ARG A 656 -59.63 -11.26 -10.63
C ARG A 656 -61.10 -10.88 -10.45
N VAL A 657 -61.48 -10.39 -9.26
CA VAL A 657 -62.89 -10.07 -8.91
C VAL A 657 -63.09 -8.62 -8.42
N VAL A 658 -62.18 -7.69 -8.75
CA VAL A 658 -62.37 -6.24 -8.49
C VAL A 658 -62.19 -5.40 -9.76
N THR A 659 -63.08 -5.61 -10.73
CA THR A 659 -63.27 -4.66 -11.86
C THR A 659 -64.76 -4.34 -12.07
N LYS A 660 -65.54 -4.43 -10.99
CA LYS A 660 -66.90 -3.86 -10.85
C LYS A 660 -67.09 -3.37 -9.42
N MET A 661 -67.88 -2.30 -9.29
CA MET A 661 -68.27 -1.59 -8.06
C MET A 661 -67.22 -0.67 -7.41
N VAL A 662 -67.74 0.28 -6.63
CA VAL A 662 -67.05 1.27 -5.76
C VAL A 662 -66.28 2.36 -6.53
N VAL A 663 -66.93 3.14 -7.38
CA VAL A 663 -67.55 4.45 -7.01
C VAL A 663 -68.35 4.44 -5.69
N VAL A 664 -68.15 5.48 -4.86
CA VAL A 664 -68.69 5.72 -3.50
C VAL A 664 -67.81 5.17 -2.37
N CYS A 665 -66.92 6.02 -1.83
CA CYS A 665 -66.86 6.30 -0.38
C CYS A 665 -65.99 7.54 -0.07
N LEU A 666 -66.55 8.73 -0.33
CA LEU A 666 -66.19 9.93 0.42
C LEU A 666 -66.99 9.95 1.74
N ALA A 667 -66.46 10.64 2.75
CA ALA A 667 -67.01 10.86 4.10
C ALA A 667 -66.73 9.77 5.17
N ILE A 668 -66.93 10.18 6.44
CA ILE A 668 -66.53 9.53 7.71
C ILE A 668 -65.00 9.63 7.92
N ARG A 669 -64.50 10.78 8.41
CA ARG A 669 -64.33 11.17 9.84
C ARG A 669 -63.16 10.43 10.53
N ASN A 670 -62.14 11.13 11.02
CA ASN A 670 -62.12 11.88 12.30
C ASN A 670 -62.65 11.07 13.49
N SER A 671 -61.77 10.62 14.39
CA SER A 671 -61.87 10.83 15.85
C SER A 671 -60.74 10.14 16.64
N ILE A 672 -60.60 10.59 17.89
CA ILE A 672 -59.81 10.03 19.01
C ILE A 672 -58.32 10.41 19.06
N LEU A 673 -57.95 10.89 20.26
CA LEU A 673 -56.69 11.43 20.74
C LEU A 673 -56.65 11.13 22.27
N GLU A 674 -55.49 11.29 22.92
CA GLU A 674 -55.30 11.37 24.40
C GLU A 674 -55.26 10.08 25.28
N PHE A 675 -54.71 10.29 26.50
CA PHE A 675 -54.72 9.52 27.76
C PHE A 675 -53.63 8.49 28.15
N GLU A 676 -52.48 9.06 28.56
CA GLU A 676 -51.87 8.98 29.91
C GLU A 676 -51.24 7.70 30.53
N THR A 677 -50.43 8.00 31.56
CA THR A 677 -49.45 7.17 32.29
C THR A 677 -50.00 6.46 33.53
N LYS A 678 -49.29 5.42 34.04
CA LYS A 678 -48.81 5.37 35.45
C LYS A 678 -47.85 4.21 35.80
N LEU A 679 -47.10 4.42 36.90
CA LEU A 679 -46.18 3.51 37.60
C LEU A 679 -46.92 2.70 38.71
N PRO A 680 -46.36 1.59 39.24
CA PRO A 680 -45.52 1.69 40.46
C PRO A 680 -44.34 0.68 40.54
N SER A 681 -43.66 0.66 41.69
CA SER A 681 -42.38 -0.01 42.02
C SER A 681 -42.46 -0.90 43.28
N GLU A 682 -41.50 -1.81 43.50
CA GLU A 682 -40.90 -2.22 44.82
C GLU A 682 -39.80 -3.30 44.56
N THR A 683 -38.51 -3.08 44.84
CA THR A 683 -37.70 -3.26 46.08
C THR A 683 -37.53 -4.69 46.63
N SER A 684 -36.27 -5.15 46.80
CA SER A 684 -35.69 -5.55 48.11
C SER A 684 -34.23 -6.04 47.99
N ASN A 685 -33.53 -6.15 49.13
CA ASN A 685 -32.07 -6.41 49.21
C ASN A 685 -31.75 -7.87 49.59
N ARG A 686 -30.58 -8.38 49.17
CA ARG A 686 -29.50 -8.74 50.13
C ARG A 686 -28.15 -9.01 49.47
N ALA A 687 -27.10 -8.94 50.27
CA ALA A 687 -25.76 -9.44 49.99
C ALA A 687 -25.37 -10.42 51.11
N ASP A 688 -24.36 -11.25 50.88
CA ASP A 688 -23.50 -11.78 51.93
C ASP A 688 -22.13 -12.21 51.36
N GLU A 689 -21.11 -12.28 52.21
CA GLU A 689 -19.71 -12.52 51.83
C GLU A 689 -19.23 -13.94 52.16
N SER A 690 -18.26 -14.46 51.40
CA SER A 690 -17.21 -15.36 51.89
C SER A 690 -16.08 -15.50 50.86
N GLY A 691 -14.86 -15.80 51.31
CA GLY A 691 -13.73 -16.02 50.41
C GLY A 691 -12.48 -16.55 51.13
N GLU A 692 -11.64 -17.24 50.35
CA GLU A 692 -10.25 -17.62 50.62
C GLU A 692 -9.51 -17.56 49.27
N GLY A 693 -8.16 -17.57 49.23
CA GLY A 693 -7.48 -17.50 47.92
C GLY A 693 -5.95 -17.39 47.91
N LEU A 694 -5.45 -16.94 46.74
CA LEU A 694 -4.04 -16.72 46.35
C LEU A 694 -3.22 -18.03 46.16
N PRO A 695 -2.30 -18.08 45.16
CA PRO A 695 -1.09 -17.24 45.14
C PRO A 695 -0.81 -16.43 43.86
N LEU A 696 -0.66 -15.12 44.07
CA LEU A 696 0.39 -14.21 43.56
C LEU A 696 1.04 -14.39 42.16
N SER A 697 0.99 -13.25 41.45
CA SER A 697 2.11 -12.53 40.81
C SER A 697 2.25 -12.55 39.27
N ALA A 698 1.78 -11.46 38.67
CA ALA A 698 2.35 -10.86 37.45
C ALA A 698 2.27 -9.32 37.58
N PRO A 699 3.27 -8.54 37.13
CA PRO A 699 3.21 -7.08 37.22
C PRO A 699 2.27 -6.49 36.17
N SER A 700 1.24 -5.77 36.60
CA SER A 700 0.25 -5.14 35.71
C SER A 700 0.85 -3.98 34.91
N TYR A 701 1.08 -4.20 33.61
CA TYR A 701 1.43 -3.14 32.66
C TYR A 701 0.18 -2.45 32.12
N PHE A 702 0.13 -1.11 32.15
CA PHE A 702 -0.95 -0.33 31.54
C PHE A 702 -0.37 0.83 30.70
N LYS A 703 -0.37 0.62 29.38
CA LYS A 703 0.06 1.58 28.35
C LYS A 703 -1.07 2.57 28.03
N ILE A 704 -0.76 3.85 27.88
CA ILE A 704 -1.61 4.80 27.14
C ILE A 704 -0.90 5.02 25.81
N GLY A 705 -1.49 4.51 24.73
CA GLY A 705 -0.89 4.43 23.40
C GLY A 705 -1.98 4.32 22.33
N LEU A 706 -1.64 4.62 21.09
CA LEU A 706 -2.47 5.60 20.39
C LEU A 706 -2.74 5.35 18.91
N PHE A 707 -3.99 5.57 18.47
CA PHE A 707 -4.41 5.24 17.11
C PHE A 707 -5.23 6.30 16.37
N ARG A 708 -5.37 6.06 15.07
CA ARG A 708 -5.99 6.87 14.01
C ARG A 708 -7.09 6.01 13.39
N GLU A 709 -8.35 6.36 13.56
CA GLU A 709 -9.40 5.77 12.74
C GLU A 709 -9.57 6.53 11.42
N SER A 710 -9.51 5.77 10.33
CA SER A 710 -10.09 6.14 9.04
C SER A 710 -11.57 5.81 9.05
N TRP A 711 -12.42 6.73 8.62
CA TRP A 711 -13.83 6.43 8.37
C TRP A 711 -13.97 5.50 7.16
N THR A 712 -14.31 4.25 7.43
CA THR A 712 -14.89 3.30 6.46
C THR A 712 -15.72 2.31 7.26
N ALA A 713 -17.05 2.39 7.15
CA ALA A 713 -17.97 1.58 7.94
C ALA A 713 -18.93 0.82 7.03
N ILE A 714 -18.85 -0.52 7.04
CA ILE A 714 -19.92 -1.39 6.57
C ILE A 714 -20.29 -2.35 7.71
N ASN A 715 -21.59 -2.60 7.84
CA ASN A 715 -22.18 -3.36 8.93
C ASN A 715 -22.07 -4.88 8.66
N LYS A 716 -21.80 -5.66 9.72
CA LYS A 716 -22.35 -7.03 9.81
C LYS A 716 -23.21 -7.14 11.07
N ARG A 717 -24.49 -7.49 10.88
CA ARG A 717 -25.50 -7.67 11.94
C ARG A 717 -25.51 -9.14 12.42
N PRO A 718 -26.13 -9.44 13.58
CA PRO A 718 -25.64 -10.51 14.44
C PRO A 718 -26.39 -11.84 14.31
N HIS A 719 -25.70 -12.92 14.64
CA HIS A 719 -26.31 -14.13 15.19
C HIS A 719 -25.95 -14.24 16.69
N HIS A 720 -26.97 -14.44 17.54
CA HIS A 720 -26.79 -14.66 18.97
C HIS A 720 -26.62 -16.15 19.28
N CYS A 721 -25.57 -16.50 20.01
CA CYS A 721 -25.62 -17.51 21.06
C CYS A 721 -24.58 -17.16 22.13
N ALA A 722 -24.87 -17.36 23.42
CA ALA A 722 -24.24 -16.57 24.49
C ALA A 722 -23.74 -17.38 25.70
N SER A 723 -22.51 -17.07 26.13
CA SER A 723 -21.98 -17.25 27.48
C SER A 723 -20.75 -16.31 27.63
N LEU A 724 -20.91 -15.08 28.11
CA LEU A 724 -20.86 -14.66 29.54
C LEU A 724 -19.44 -14.76 30.17
N ASN A 725 -18.87 -13.72 30.79
CA ASN A 725 -19.17 -12.28 30.75
C ASN A 725 -17.99 -11.42 31.33
N GLN A 726 -18.16 -10.08 31.35
CA GLN A 726 -17.30 -9.02 31.92
C GLN A 726 -16.06 -8.65 31.07
N THR A 727 -16.01 -7.58 30.26
CA THR A 727 -16.24 -6.11 30.45
C THR A 727 -15.17 -5.44 31.32
N SER A 728 -14.54 -4.30 30.97
CA SER A 728 -15.01 -3.18 30.11
C SER A 728 -13.90 -2.52 29.25
N PRO A 729 -14.25 -1.77 28.17
CA PRO A 729 -13.28 -1.10 27.28
C PRO A 729 -12.86 0.30 27.75
N ILE A 730 -11.65 0.76 27.37
CA ILE A 730 -11.17 2.14 27.53
C ILE A 730 -10.36 2.54 26.28
N MET A 731 -10.68 3.67 25.66
CA MET A 731 -10.04 4.17 24.42
C MET A 731 -8.97 5.26 24.70
N PRO A 732 -7.80 5.29 24.00
CA PRO A 732 -6.74 6.29 24.23
C PRO A 732 -6.55 7.29 23.05
N VAL A 733 -6.15 8.55 23.33
CA VAL A 733 -6.27 9.72 22.41
C VAL A 733 -5.06 10.68 22.40
N SER A 734 -4.80 11.34 21.25
CA SER A 734 -3.51 11.93 20.80
C SER A 734 -3.47 13.45 20.70
N VAL A 735 -2.26 14.01 20.67
CA VAL A 735 -1.97 15.39 20.23
C VAL A 735 -2.50 15.66 18.81
N SER A 736 -2.42 14.68 17.89
CA SER A 736 -3.07 14.80 16.56
C SER A 736 -4.59 14.66 16.62
N SER A 737 -5.09 13.80 17.52
CA SER A 737 -6.53 13.68 17.76
C SER A 737 -7.09 14.97 18.36
N ALA A 738 -6.33 15.71 19.16
CA ALA A 738 -6.76 16.97 19.75
C ALA A 738 -7.21 17.98 18.69
N ILE A 739 -6.50 18.09 17.56
CA ILE A 739 -6.89 18.98 16.44
C ILE A 739 -8.21 18.52 15.78
N VAL A 740 -8.43 17.21 15.66
CA VAL A 740 -9.69 16.64 15.15
C VAL A 740 -10.84 16.84 16.15
N LEU A 741 -10.57 16.65 17.45
CA LEU A 741 -11.51 16.89 18.55
C LEU A 741 -11.85 18.38 18.70
N LEU A 742 -10.90 19.28 18.43
CA LEU A 742 -11.11 20.73 18.40
C LEU A 742 -12.11 21.14 17.31
N SER A 743 -12.03 20.52 16.13
CA SER A 743 -13.07 20.67 15.10
C SER A 743 -14.41 20.10 15.57
N ALA A 744 -14.42 18.88 16.10
CA ALA A 744 -15.65 18.23 16.56
C ALA A 744 -16.37 19.04 17.65
N PHE A 745 -15.64 19.44 18.69
CA PHE A 745 -16.17 20.14 19.86
C PHE A 745 -16.69 21.55 19.52
N LYS A 746 -16.01 22.29 18.62
CA LYS A 746 -16.49 23.61 18.15
C LYS A 746 -17.68 23.51 17.19
N ASN A 747 -17.88 22.36 16.53
CA ASN A 747 -18.99 22.09 15.61
C ASN A 747 -20.12 21.24 16.23
N GLY A 748 -20.08 20.95 17.54
CA GLY A 748 -21.12 20.18 18.24
C GLY A 748 -21.17 18.68 17.92
N ILE A 749 -20.13 18.13 17.29
CA ILE A 749 -20.02 16.72 16.93
C ILE A 749 -19.64 15.89 18.17
N PRO A 750 -20.30 14.74 18.44
CA PRO A 750 -19.98 13.90 19.59
C PRO A 750 -18.51 13.47 19.66
N THR A 751 -17.90 13.67 20.83
CA THR A 751 -16.49 13.38 21.11
C THR A 751 -16.35 12.09 21.93
N PRO A 752 -15.38 11.20 21.64
CA PRO A 752 -15.02 10.11 22.54
C PRO A 752 -14.67 10.61 23.94
N LYS A 753 -15.27 10.02 24.98
CA LYS A 753 -14.96 10.34 26.38
C LYS A 753 -13.57 9.79 26.73
N ILE A 754 -12.69 10.65 27.27
CA ILE A 754 -11.28 10.34 27.51
C ILE A 754 -10.78 10.77 28.89
N ALA A 755 -9.66 10.17 29.31
CA ALA A 755 -8.96 10.47 30.57
C ALA A 755 -7.94 11.62 30.47
N ALA A 756 -7.56 12.01 29.25
CA ALA A 756 -6.70 13.16 28.98
C ALA A 756 -7.49 14.46 29.08
N TRP A 757 -6.85 15.53 29.53
CA TRP A 757 -7.43 16.87 29.51
C TRP A 757 -7.48 17.41 28.07
N TYR A 758 -8.50 18.21 27.77
CA TYR A 758 -8.55 19.08 26.59
C TYR A 758 -7.54 20.24 26.77
N ALA A 759 -6.98 20.75 25.67
CA ALA A 759 -6.14 21.95 25.65
C ALA A 759 -6.17 22.61 24.26
N GLU A 760 -5.92 23.93 24.19
CA GLU A 760 -6.00 24.73 22.97
C GLU A 760 -4.63 25.13 22.37
N ASN A 761 -3.60 24.29 22.58
CA ASN A 761 -2.32 24.44 21.90
C ASN A 761 -2.39 23.91 20.44
N LEU A 762 -3.13 24.63 19.59
CA LEU A 762 -3.33 24.32 18.15
C LEU A 762 -2.00 24.13 17.38
N ASP A 763 -0.97 24.82 17.85
CA ASP A 763 0.42 24.81 17.38
C ASP A 763 1.22 23.56 17.81
N SER A 764 0.63 22.67 18.62
CA SER A 764 1.36 21.70 19.46
C SER A 764 2.45 22.35 20.33
N GLY A 765 2.33 23.65 20.59
CA GLY A 765 3.38 24.48 21.20
C GLY A 765 3.43 24.38 22.71
N PHE A 766 4.05 25.38 23.32
CA PHE A 766 4.49 25.38 24.72
C PHE A 766 3.88 26.52 25.55
N VAL A 767 4.06 26.43 26.87
CA VAL A 767 3.92 27.51 27.84
C VAL A 767 5.31 28.11 28.12
N THR A 768 5.40 29.43 28.18
CA THR A 768 6.65 30.17 28.42
C THR A 768 6.84 30.52 29.91
N PRO A 769 8.06 30.86 30.36
CA PRO A 769 8.34 31.26 31.73
C PRO A 769 7.59 32.49 32.22
N ASN A 770 7.28 33.44 31.34
CA ASN A 770 6.43 34.59 31.66
C ASN A 770 4.98 34.18 31.99
N ASN A 771 4.54 33.00 31.55
CA ASN A 771 3.22 32.43 31.85
C ASN A 771 3.25 31.46 33.04
N TYR A 772 4.36 31.31 33.77
CA TYR A 772 4.44 30.42 34.94
C TYR A 772 3.49 30.78 36.08
N GLN A 773 2.93 31.99 36.11
CA GLN A 773 1.95 32.41 37.09
C GLN A 773 0.49 32.37 36.56
N THR A 774 0.26 31.91 35.32
CA THR A 774 -1.09 31.76 34.73
C THR A 774 -1.63 30.34 34.88
N ALA A 775 -2.91 30.13 34.58
CA ALA A 775 -3.53 28.80 34.62
C ALA A 775 -2.91 27.80 33.63
N ASP A 776 -2.33 28.27 32.52
CA ASP A 776 -1.80 27.43 31.43
C ASP A 776 -0.69 26.49 31.90
N ILE A 777 0.13 26.91 32.89
CA ILE A 777 1.25 26.07 33.36
C ILE A 777 0.75 24.79 34.05
N ASN A 778 -0.50 24.77 34.53
CA ASN A 778 -1.09 23.62 35.22
C ASN A 778 -1.23 22.45 34.24
N CYS A 779 -2.01 22.62 33.17
CA CYS A 779 -2.44 21.54 32.27
C CYS A 779 -2.44 21.92 30.78
N HIS A 780 -1.70 22.98 30.41
CA HIS A 780 -1.61 23.62 29.09
C HIS A 780 -2.71 24.66 28.81
N LYS A 781 -2.58 25.37 27.68
CA LYS A 781 -3.40 26.52 27.26
C LYS A 781 -4.90 26.19 27.31
N ASN A 782 -5.68 26.98 28.06
CA ASN A 782 -7.15 26.84 28.19
C ASN A 782 -7.63 25.42 28.55
N ALA A 783 -6.85 24.67 29.35
CA ALA A 783 -7.11 23.24 29.54
C ALA A 783 -8.34 22.91 30.41
N VAL A 784 -9.06 21.84 30.04
CA VAL A 784 -10.30 21.38 30.70
C VAL A 784 -10.19 19.89 31.10
N PRO A 785 -10.66 19.48 32.28
CA PRO A 785 -10.63 18.08 32.75
C PRO A 785 -11.24 17.05 31.77
N GLY A 786 -10.63 15.87 31.70
CA GLY A 786 -11.16 14.71 30.95
C GLY A 786 -12.35 14.04 31.63
N GLU A 787 -13.22 13.41 30.83
CA GLU A 787 -14.57 12.93 31.21
C GLU A 787 -14.66 11.56 31.91
N ILE A 788 -13.65 10.67 31.80
CA ILE A 788 -13.74 9.29 32.34
C ILE A 788 -12.57 8.91 33.22
N THR A 789 -12.83 8.14 34.28
CA THR A 789 -11.83 7.75 35.27
C THR A 789 -11.25 6.34 35.04
N VAL A 790 -9.94 6.22 34.78
CA VAL A 790 -9.22 4.91 34.68
C VAL A 790 -8.94 4.36 36.10
N PRO A 791 -8.36 3.15 36.26
CA PRO A 791 -7.73 2.76 37.53
C PRO A 791 -6.22 2.45 37.39
N VAL A 792 -5.44 2.67 38.45
CA VAL A 792 -4.04 2.24 38.60
C VAL A 792 -3.79 1.75 40.04
N SER A 793 -2.83 0.86 40.25
CA SER A 793 -2.38 0.46 41.59
C SER A 793 -1.12 1.23 42.02
N ALA A 794 -1.00 1.53 43.32
CA ALA A 794 0.20 2.17 43.89
C ALA A 794 1.47 1.35 43.55
N GLY A 795 2.54 2.02 43.11
CA GLY A 795 3.75 1.36 42.60
C GLY A 795 3.64 0.72 41.20
N GLY A 796 2.47 0.77 40.54
CA GLY A 796 2.28 0.31 39.16
C GLY A 796 3.04 1.14 38.11
N THR A 797 3.19 0.61 36.90
CA THR A 797 3.96 1.26 35.82
C THR A 797 3.09 1.85 34.70
N VAL A 798 3.65 2.88 34.07
CA VAL A 798 3.00 3.82 33.18
C VAL A 798 3.98 4.21 32.10
N GLU A 799 3.47 4.29 30.89
CA GLU A 799 4.18 4.72 29.70
C GLU A 799 3.36 5.83 29.04
N PHE A 800 4.02 6.93 28.64
CA PHE A 800 3.42 8.02 27.88
C PHE A 800 3.97 8.00 26.46
N GLN A 801 3.11 8.20 25.47
CA GLN A 801 3.50 8.28 24.07
C GLN A 801 3.37 9.73 23.58
N TRP A 802 4.51 10.38 23.33
CA TRP A 802 4.57 11.65 22.60
C TRP A 802 4.53 11.39 21.09
N GLY A 803 3.96 12.31 20.31
CA GLY A 803 3.76 12.16 18.86
C GLY A 803 3.01 13.37 18.26
N PRO A 804 2.66 13.34 16.96
CA PRO A 804 2.79 12.20 16.04
C PRO A 804 4.22 11.93 15.58
N ASN A 805 5.05 12.98 15.49
CA ASN A 805 6.42 12.91 15.02
C ASN A 805 7.39 12.56 16.16
N ALA A 806 8.65 12.29 15.83
CA ALA A 806 9.71 12.18 16.83
C ALA A 806 9.84 13.51 17.62
N TRP A 807 10.15 13.41 18.92
CA TRP A 807 10.25 14.58 19.80
C TRP A 807 11.42 15.50 19.38
N PRO A 808 11.18 16.75 18.96
CA PRO A 808 12.18 17.57 18.27
C PRO A 808 13.16 18.31 19.21
N HIS A 809 13.11 18.06 20.51
CA HIS A 809 13.86 18.83 21.50
C HIS A 809 14.71 17.92 22.41
N PRO A 810 15.98 17.65 22.06
CA PRO A 810 16.83 16.69 22.77
C PRO A 810 17.39 17.21 24.12
N HIS A 811 17.16 18.48 24.45
CA HIS A 811 17.73 19.13 25.64
C HIS A 811 16.65 19.45 26.67
N GLY A 812 16.68 18.77 27.83
CA GLY A 812 16.02 19.18 29.06
C GLY A 812 15.30 18.07 29.83
N PRO A 813 14.79 18.35 31.04
CA PRO A 813 14.21 17.36 31.92
C PRO A 813 12.79 16.96 31.52
N ILE A 814 12.46 15.71 31.81
CA ILE A 814 11.10 15.18 31.81
C ILE A 814 10.67 15.08 33.27
N ILE A 815 9.59 15.75 33.66
CA ILE A 815 9.13 15.81 35.06
C ILE A 815 7.66 15.40 35.12
N THR A 816 7.25 14.75 36.20
CA THR A 816 5.88 14.27 36.38
C THR A 816 5.44 14.53 37.82
N TYR A 817 4.31 15.22 37.99
CA TYR A 817 3.77 15.68 39.27
C TYR A 817 2.42 15.06 39.56
N LEU A 818 2.05 15.03 40.84
CA LEU A 818 0.80 14.47 41.34
C LEU A 818 0.14 15.45 42.32
N ALA A 819 -1.16 15.73 42.16
CA ALA A 819 -1.87 16.78 42.90
C ALA A 819 -3.32 16.38 43.24
N ASP A 820 -3.73 16.49 44.51
CA ASP A 820 -5.02 15.98 44.97
C ASP A 820 -6.22 16.72 44.34
N CYS A 821 -7.21 15.95 43.85
CA CYS A 821 -8.42 16.52 43.25
C CYS A 821 -9.45 16.91 44.32
N ASN A 822 -9.37 16.35 45.53
CA ASN A 822 -10.41 16.45 46.56
C ASN A 822 -11.81 16.01 46.04
N GLY A 823 -11.83 15.14 45.01
CA GLY A 823 -12.97 14.75 44.18
C GLY A 823 -12.53 13.84 43.01
N ASP A 824 -13.45 13.36 42.17
CA ASP A 824 -13.20 12.33 41.12
C ASP A 824 -12.27 12.78 39.98
N CYS A 825 -11.44 11.85 39.47
CA CYS A 825 -10.38 12.05 38.49
C CYS A 825 -9.86 10.71 37.80
N SER A 826 -9.27 10.69 36.54
CA SER A 826 -8.66 9.67 35.55
C SER A 826 -7.20 8.91 35.30
N ARG A 827 -5.83 8.95 35.67
CA ARG A 827 -4.50 9.75 35.99
C ARG A 827 -3.34 8.84 35.56
N LYS A 828 -2.21 8.82 36.30
CA LYS A 828 -1.19 7.75 36.45
C LYS A 828 -0.11 8.16 37.50
N LYS A 829 1.22 7.95 37.33
CA LYS A 829 2.06 6.99 38.11
C LYS A 829 2.41 7.49 39.53
N ILE A 830 2.42 6.61 40.55
CA ILE A 830 2.30 7.01 41.97
C ILE A 830 3.21 6.17 42.92
N PRO A 831 3.90 6.82 43.90
CA PRO A 831 4.68 6.15 44.95
C PRO A 831 3.89 5.12 45.76
N ARG A 832 4.57 4.18 46.43
CA ARG A 832 3.93 3.07 47.16
C ARG A 832 3.25 3.52 48.45
N SER A 833 3.76 4.57 49.10
CA SER A 833 3.22 5.06 50.38
C SER A 833 1.92 5.86 50.23
N ILE A 834 1.57 6.32 49.03
CA ILE A 834 0.48 7.28 48.80
C ILE A 834 -0.90 6.65 48.93
N ALA A 835 -1.84 7.38 49.53
CA ALA A 835 -3.19 6.91 49.83
C ALA A 835 -4.05 6.58 48.57
N PRO A 836 -4.99 5.62 48.68
CA PRO A 836 -6.11 5.49 47.75
C PRO A 836 -7.00 6.75 47.71
N GLY A 837 -7.66 6.94 46.57
CA GLY A 837 -8.45 8.14 46.26
C GLY A 837 -8.12 8.68 44.86
N ASP A 838 -8.42 9.95 44.62
CA ASP A 838 -8.47 10.57 43.29
C ASP A 838 -7.56 11.84 43.17
N TYR A 839 -6.65 11.94 42.20
CA TYR A 839 -5.67 13.06 41.99
C TYR A 839 -5.51 13.39 40.49
N VAL A 840 -4.86 14.50 40.12
CA VAL A 840 -4.25 14.74 38.79
C VAL A 840 -2.80 14.29 38.76
N LEU A 841 -2.39 13.66 37.65
CA LEU A 841 -1.03 13.53 37.18
C LEU A 841 -0.78 14.53 36.05
N ARG A 842 0.21 15.39 36.26
CA ARG A 842 0.74 16.34 35.27
C ARG A 842 2.08 15.83 34.79
N HIS A 843 2.14 15.32 33.56
CA HIS A 843 3.39 14.96 32.88
C HIS A 843 3.87 16.16 32.07
N GLY A 844 5.18 16.36 31.93
CA GLY A 844 5.67 17.38 31.02
C GLY A 844 7.16 17.32 30.74
N ILE A 845 7.51 17.85 29.56
CA ILE A 845 8.89 18.07 29.14
C ILE A 845 9.17 19.57 29.24
N ILE A 846 10.34 19.93 29.76
CA ILE A 846 10.87 21.29 29.67
C ILE A 846 12.00 21.26 28.65
N ALA A 847 11.75 21.77 27.44
CA ALA A 847 12.76 21.89 26.41
C ALA A 847 13.58 23.16 26.63
N LEU A 848 14.90 23.01 26.75
CA LEU A 848 15.82 24.03 27.25
C LEU A 848 16.80 24.54 26.18
N HIS A 849 16.54 24.29 24.89
CA HIS A 849 17.40 24.78 23.80
C HIS A 849 17.49 26.33 23.74
N GLY A 850 16.45 27.05 24.19
CA GLY A 850 16.49 28.51 24.35
C GLY A 850 16.86 29.00 25.76
N ALA A 851 17.19 28.11 26.71
CA ALA A 851 17.38 28.45 28.14
C ALA A 851 18.54 29.41 28.43
N ASN A 852 19.45 29.62 27.46
CA ASN A 852 20.48 30.66 27.52
C ASN A 852 19.93 32.09 27.46
N SER A 853 18.63 32.24 27.20
CA SER A 853 17.91 33.50 27.09
C SER A 853 16.77 33.54 28.10
N MET A 854 16.56 34.68 28.76
CA MET A 854 15.43 34.90 29.67
C MET A 854 14.11 34.63 28.91
N ASN A 855 13.16 33.92 29.53
CA ASN A 855 11.93 33.43 28.91
C ASN A 855 12.10 32.36 27.79
N GLY A 856 13.30 31.82 27.56
CA GLY A 856 13.59 30.88 26.47
C GLY A 856 13.41 29.38 26.76
N ALA A 857 12.83 28.99 27.90
CA ALA A 857 12.51 27.59 28.22
C ALA A 857 11.09 27.22 27.76
N HIS A 858 10.92 26.13 27.02
CA HIS A 858 9.62 25.75 26.43
C HIS A 858 8.99 24.60 27.25
N ASN A 859 7.86 24.85 27.91
CA ASN A 859 7.21 23.88 28.79
C ASN A 859 6.01 23.22 28.11
N TYR A 860 5.93 21.90 28.18
CA TYR A 860 4.86 21.11 27.57
C TYR A 860 4.13 20.30 28.65
N PRO A 861 3.28 20.93 29.49
CA PRO A 861 2.43 20.20 30.43
C PRO A 861 1.34 19.41 29.67
N GLN A 862 1.01 18.23 30.18
CA GLN A 862 -0.08 17.38 29.72
C GLN A 862 -0.72 16.69 30.94
N CYS A 863 -2.04 16.77 31.07
CA CYS A 863 -2.75 16.38 32.29
C CYS A 863 -3.72 15.21 32.11
N PHE A 864 -3.79 14.44 33.19
CA PHE A 864 -4.73 13.36 33.43
C PHE A 864 -4.98 13.36 34.96
N ASN A 865 -6.14 13.81 35.48
CA ASN A 865 -6.92 13.24 36.66
C ASN A 865 -6.77 11.66 36.80
N VAL A 866 -6.79 10.74 37.91
CA VAL A 866 -7.10 9.18 38.22
C VAL A 866 -7.68 8.92 39.64
N LYS A 867 -8.29 7.73 39.85
CA LYS A 867 -8.32 6.76 40.99
C LYS A 867 -7.12 5.80 41.20
N ILE A 868 -6.72 5.58 42.46
CA ILE A 868 -5.62 4.67 42.88
C ILE A 868 -6.18 3.63 43.80
N THR A 869 -5.70 2.41 43.63
CA THR A 869 -5.93 1.26 44.52
C THR A 869 -4.63 0.85 45.22
N GLY A 870 -4.72 0.35 46.45
CA GLY A 870 -3.58 -0.05 47.26
C GLY A 870 -3.81 0.16 48.75
N SER A 871 -2.74 0.10 49.55
CA SER A 871 -2.76 0.19 51.02
C SER A 871 -1.88 1.31 51.57
N GLY A 872 -1.55 2.32 50.75
CA GLY A 872 -0.80 3.50 51.20
C GLY A 872 -1.63 4.43 52.08
N THR A 873 -0.97 5.37 52.74
CA THR A 873 -1.56 6.29 53.74
C THR A 873 -1.06 7.74 53.62
N ALA A 874 0.03 7.99 52.89
CA ALA A 874 0.67 9.31 52.79
C ALA A 874 -0.16 10.31 51.98
N ARG A 875 -0.19 11.56 52.46
CA ARG A 875 -0.85 12.73 51.86
C ARG A 875 0.05 13.97 51.98
N PRO A 876 1.01 14.20 51.08
CA PRO A 876 1.87 15.38 51.12
C PRO A 876 1.11 16.66 50.73
N ALA A 877 1.46 17.80 51.32
CA ALA A 877 0.77 19.09 51.11
C ALA A 877 0.90 19.69 49.69
N GLY A 878 1.78 19.15 48.85
CA GLY A 878 1.93 19.54 47.45
C GLY A 878 2.55 20.94 47.22
N THR A 879 2.34 21.47 46.02
CA THR A 879 2.74 22.82 45.60
C THR A 879 1.83 23.26 44.45
N PRO A 880 1.25 24.49 44.46
CA PRO A 880 0.43 24.97 43.34
C PRO A 880 1.21 25.00 42.02
N GLY A 881 0.54 24.68 40.90
CA GLY A 881 1.19 24.66 39.58
C GLY A 881 1.85 25.99 39.19
N THR A 882 1.19 27.11 39.53
CA THR A 882 1.68 28.49 39.36
C THR A 882 2.89 28.86 40.23
N SER A 883 3.27 27.98 41.16
CA SER A 883 4.39 28.13 42.09
C SER A 883 5.49 27.09 41.86
N LEU A 884 5.40 26.25 40.83
CA LEU A 884 6.42 25.24 40.52
C LEU A 884 7.73 25.85 40.02
N TYR A 885 7.68 26.92 39.24
CA TYR A 885 8.84 27.47 38.54
C TYR A 885 8.85 29.01 38.52
N LYS A 886 10.05 29.58 38.43
CA LYS A 886 10.31 30.99 38.12
C LYS A 886 11.20 31.09 36.88
N ASN A 887 11.05 32.18 36.12
CA ASN A 887 11.88 32.45 34.95
C ASN A 887 13.39 32.54 35.31
N THR A 888 13.71 32.90 36.55
CA THR A 888 15.08 33.03 37.07
C THR A 888 15.62 31.77 37.77
N ASP A 889 14.91 30.64 37.75
CA ASP A 889 15.40 29.42 38.42
C ASP A 889 16.61 28.83 37.66
N PRO A 890 17.64 28.32 38.36
CA PRO A 890 18.91 27.89 37.74
C PRO A 890 18.79 26.67 36.82
N GLY A 891 17.68 25.93 36.88
CA GLY A 891 17.35 24.86 35.92
C GLY A 891 16.50 25.31 34.73
N ILE A 892 16.02 26.56 34.72
CA ILE A 892 15.18 27.18 33.70
C ILE A 892 15.97 28.18 32.84
N HIS A 893 16.82 28.99 33.46
CA HIS A 893 17.64 30.00 32.78
C HIS A 893 19.13 29.80 33.09
N PHE A 894 19.85 29.20 32.14
CA PHE A 894 21.26 28.83 32.20
C PHE A 894 21.73 28.47 30.77
N ASN A 895 23.05 28.40 30.51
CA ASN A 895 23.54 28.00 29.19
C ASN A 895 23.60 26.46 29.03
N PRO A 896 22.74 25.82 28.22
CA PRO A 896 22.76 24.38 28.01
C PRO A 896 23.93 23.92 27.11
N TYR A 897 24.55 24.82 26.36
CA TYR A 897 25.62 24.55 25.41
C TYR A 897 27.01 24.55 26.06
N THR A 898 27.09 24.02 27.28
CA THR A 898 28.34 23.91 28.08
C THR A 898 28.42 22.55 28.75
N THR A 899 29.58 22.18 29.30
CA THR A 899 29.71 20.94 30.09
C THR A 899 29.06 21.13 31.47
N ILE A 900 27.82 20.69 31.59
CA ILE A 900 27.03 20.80 32.84
C ILE A 900 27.51 19.73 33.84
N THR A 901 28.23 20.13 34.87
CA THR A 901 28.71 19.24 35.95
C THR A 901 27.71 19.10 37.11
N ASN A 902 26.75 20.01 37.22
CA ASN A 902 25.66 19.97 38.19
C ASN A 902 24.41 20.63 37.57
N TYR A 903 23.28 19.93 37.56
CA TYR A 903 22.01 20.45 37.06
C TYR A 903 20.95 20.41 38.15
N LEU A 904 20.42 21.58 38.52
CA LEU A 904 19.35 21.72 39.48
C LEU A 904 17.99 21.58 38.75
N ILE A 905 17.37 20.40 38.87
CA ILE A 905 16.08 20.10 38.24
C ILE A 905 15.01 21.09 38.77
N PRO A 906 14.26 21.80 37.89
CA PRO A 906 13.22 22.74 38.29
C PRO A 906 12.07 22.11 39.08
N GLY A 907 11.54 22.86 40.04
CA GLY A 907 10.38 22.44 40.84
C GLY A 907 10.68 22.21 42.32
N PRO A 908 9.65 21.85 43.11
CA PRO A 908 9.82 21.36 44.47
C PRO A 908 10.60 20.03 44.48
N ALA A 909 11.20 19.72 45.63
CA ALA A 909 11.96 18.48 45.82
C ALA A 909 11.10 17.23 45.53
N LEU A 910 11.72 16.24 44.87
CA LEU A 910 11.09 14.94 44.60
C LEU A 910 10.63 14.27 45.91
N PHE A 911 9.33 13.97 46.01
CA PHE A 911 8.79 13.14 47.07
C PHE A 911 9.42 11.74 47.03
N LYS A 912 9.87 11.25 48.18
CA LYS A 912 10.48 9.94 48.36
C LYS A 912 9.60 9.11 49.31
N ASP A 913 9.37 7.85 48.94
CA ASP A 913 8.89 6.80 49.85
C ASP A 913 9.96 6.51 50.93
#